data_AF-A0A971QKK3-F1
#
_entry.id   AF-A0A971QKK3-F1
#
_cell.length_a   1.000
_cell.length_b   1.000
_cell.length_c   1.000
_cell.angle_alpha   90.00
_cell.angle_beta   90.00
_cell.angle_gamma   90.00
#
_symmetry.space_group_name_H-M   'P 1'
#
loop_
_entity.id
_entity.type
_entity.pdbx_description
1 polymer ?
#
loop_
_entity_poly.entity_id
_entity_poly.type
_entity_poly.pdbx_seq_one_letter_code
_entity_poly.pdbx_strand_id
1 'polypeptide(L)'
;MNKKIIIALWIAVCVCARGALVINEVCYDNETLTDENGDASSDWIELYNTGPLAVNLQNYWLGDANPYEEAKGVRLPSYMLPPGGFLVVYANNDLPEYTVWTNAPDIVAIPENSSWRYSAPASAPDATWKDTTFNDTPWESGISPLGYNDATLDMDCATLLPDGGNPDSRYPTAYFRTTFKIVNPSVVTGLTVRARINDGMVLYLNGVEQKRIYMPDGAVSYETHATMSVPSTLWTTFVLPTTDLVAGNNVLAVEVHQASASSVDLIMDLSLTALVDEQVPVVHGQFGLSNLGENVHLFLNLSRIHKFDGPASEPGENKSYGLATDGVTGIYKVYEKPTPGLPNATNDQKYSVTLHTQKPRFSVDPGFYAANQSVVLSTPTAGYKIYYTLDGSDPWDSGTYVYSGNPIQLNAVAPATSGLSWIRTNPVEIGETVPDAAWQPPVGSVSKAVVLRAIAVDGTGKFCSPETSGTYFIGPSFSTRTLPTVSIITDADNLFGFTSGIYVPGKYYADSPEGYGDNKWGKPHANYHQDNDDQTWERPVQLEFFETAQNTSAFSLALGMTMHGGGTRAIPQKTLYLMARLGEYGNDLVDYPLFPDEDATTYKRFLLRNDGNDWYGPMSDEGISTMLKDAVFHRIVKGLNTSVMAYRPVNAFINGEYWGIHNMRESFDKHYLATRYGLDADNVDMLMHEEEKLDNDKVQITRIDGDKNSDEEYEELIDWIQANPLSIDANYERVQTAAVFTNALDIVITGIDATNHADYIIAETFFANTDWPINNCDFWRAHTNQTATCGAFGDTRWRWMLYDLDVAGDKGADFDMLKYLSSNKMSGGSEPGFLINQLWSNWNFRNYFVTRYANLLNTTFRPERMAAIITEAADAIAPEVESHFQRWGHSFTEEQWRTTVTNVLIDYTTERHANSWEHLDNHFGLGGTGSLEVNNIDPSGTGGEFIVNGITISTDTDGVTSRASWSGTFFQSLPITVEAVPDAGYVFDGWVGTAVTNSSISLFVGEAPISLTARFRLADAPAYQPTGYEQWQLANYSVQHILGDGAASADAPSGYAGMSNFLLYAFGINLSDGLTDAERLERARLSIQMLDSALWLGYTRLNDTYDDVRYTLKVASSLAAPIIWNTATNGIDLDPVALTNILDASTWYYKVRLSKDNPDHEMRFFKLEAIPEQP
;
A
#
# COMPACT_ATOMS: atom_id res chain seq x y z
N MET A 1 -6.08 33.87 -15.22
CA MET A 1 -6.02 32.76 -14.24
C MET A 1 -5.78 31.46 -15.00
N ASN A 2 -5.11 30.49 -14.37
CA ASN A 2 -4.70 29.24 -15.02
C ASN A 2 -5.80 28.16 -14.91
N LYS A 3 -6.11 27.43 -16.00
CA LYS A 3 -7.05 26.31 -15.95
C LYS A 3 -6.64 25.22 -14.95
N LYS A 4 -5.33 25.00 -14.74
CA LYS A 4 -4.83 24.07 -13.71
C LYS A 4 -5.27 24.47 -12.28
N ILE A 5 -5.37 25.77 -11.98
CA ILE A 5 -5.85 26.26 -10.67
C ILE A 5 -7.35 26.04 -10.53
N ILE A 6 -8.13 26.21 -11.61
CA ILE A 6 -9.58 25.95 -11.58
C ILE A 6 -9.85 24.45 -11.40
N ILE A 7 -9.07 23.57 -12.07
CA ILE A 7 -9.17 22.12 -11.91
C ILE A 7 -8.73 21.69 -10.50
N ALA A 8 -7.65 22.27 -9.96
CA ALA A 8 -7.22 22.01 -8.58
C ALA A 8 -8.27 22.46 -7.55
N LEU A 9 -8.93 23.61 -7.74
CA LEU A 9 -10.05 24.03 -6.89
C LEU A 9 -11.26 23.09 -7.02
N TRP A 10 -11.58 22.60 -8.23
CA TRP A 10 -12.66 21.63 -8.41
C TRP A 10 -12.36 20.30 -7.73
N ILE A 11 -11.15 19.77 -7.86
CA ILE A 11 -10.72 18.54 -7.17
C ILE A 11 -10.75 18.74 -5.64
N ALA A 12 -10.23 19.87 -5.13
CA ALA A 12 -10.28 20.19 -3.70
C ALA A 12 -11.73 20.32 -3.17
N VAL A 13 -12.66 20.88 -3.95
CA VAL A 13 -14.08 20.96 -3.59
C VAL A 13 -14.78 19.60 -3.65
N CYS A 14 -14.33 18.69 -4.52
CA CYS A 14 -14.87 17.32 -4.59
C CYS A 14 -14.42 16.38 -3.46
N VAL A 15 -13.45 16.77 -2.62
CA VAL A 15 -12.98 15.97 -1.47
C VAL A 15 -13.74 16.31 -0.16
N CYS A 16 -14.52 17.40 -0.13
CA CYS A 16 -15.20 17.87 1.08
C CYS A 16 -16.63 17.32 1.25
N ALA A 17 -16.78 16.01 1.55
CA ALA A 17 -17.88 15.46 2.40
C ALA A 17 -17.80 13.91 2.57
N ARG A 18 -16.84 13.39 3.34
CA ARG A 18 -16.99 12.02 3.92
C ARG A 18 -17.93 12.11 5.14
N GLY A 19 -19.24 12.08 4.85
CA GLY A 19 -20.32 12.09 5.83
C GLY A 19 -21.63 11.71 5.14
N ALA A 20 -22.24 10.60 5.56
CA ALA A 20 -23.47 10.07 5.00
C ALA A 20 -24.41 9.54 6.08
N LEU A 21 -23.89 8.76 7.03
CA LEU A 21 -24.66 8.27 8.17
C LEU A 21 -23.73 8.05 9.37
N VAL A 22 -24.15 8.45 10.56
CA VAL A 22 -23.46 8.18 11.83
C VAL A 22 -24.48 7.81 12.91
N ILE A 23 -24.01 7.24 14.01
CA ILE A 23 -24.78 7.10 15.25
C ILE A 23 -24.70 8.42 16.01
N ASN A 24 -25.85 8.97 16.41
CA ASN A 24 -26.00 10.32 16.94
C ASN A 24 -26.28 10.36 18.44
N GLU A 25 -27.07 9.41 18.94
CA GLU A 25 -27.48 9.30 20.34
C GLU A 25 -27.80 7.83 20.67
N VAL A 26 -27.54 7.38 21.90
CA VAL A 26 -27.81 6.01 22.37
C VAL A 26 -28.33 6.07 23.81
N CYS A 27 -29.44 5.40 24.08
CA CYS A 27 -30.00 5.21 25.42
C CYS A 27 -29.82 3.75 25.84
N TYR A 28 -29.11 3.55 26.96
CA TYR A 28 -28.67 2.24 27.48
C TYR A 28 -29.51 1.75 28.69
N ASP A 29 -30.54 2.50 29.05
CA ASP A 29 -31.46 2.24 30.15
C ASP A 29 -32.71 3.13 29.95
N ASN A 30 -33.78 2.56 29.35
CA ASN A 30 -34.98 3.28 28.94
C ASN A 30 -36.23 2.80 29.70
N GLU A 31 -37.01 3.74 30.25
CA GLU A 31 -38.40 3.52 30.67
C GLU A 31 -39.37 4.61 30.14
N THR A 32 -38.94 5.51 29.23
CA THR A 32 -39.74 6.69 28.82
C THR A 32 -40.01 6.84 27.32
N LEU A 33 -39.14 6.35 26.44
CA LEU A 33 -39.45 6.30 25.00
C LEU A 33 -40.18 5.00 24.67
N THR A 34 -41.50 5.08 24.48
CA THR A 34 -42.32 3.94 24.04
C THR A 34 -42.14 3.62 22.56
N ASP A 35 -42.16 2.33 22.22
CA ASP A 35 -42.29 1.81 20.86
C ASP A 35 -43.70 2.05 20.25
N GLU A 36 -43.99 1.45 19.09
CA GLU A 36 -45.30 1.57 18.44
C GLU A 36 -46.45 0.82 19.14
N ASN A 37 -46.13 -0.06 20.10
CA ASN A 37 -47.08 -0.84 20.90
C ASN A 37 -47.38 -0.18 22.25
N GLY A 38 -46.54 0.78 22.69
CA GLY A 38 -46.61 1.45 23.98
C GLY A 38 -45.68 0.87 25.05
N ASP A 39 -44.71 0.03 24.67
CA ASP A 39 -43.69 -0.54 25.54
C ASP A 39 -42.44 0.35 25.55
N ALA A 40 -41.98 0.76 26.74
CA ALA A 40 -40.81 1.62 26.90
C ALA A 40 -39.55 0.89 27.38
N SER A 41 -39.59 -0.45 27.50
CA SER A 41 -38.50 -1.27 28.08
C SER A 41 -37.35 -1.60 27.13
N SER A 42 -37.40 -1.12 25.88
CA SER A 42 -36.36 -1.36 24.87
C SER A 42 -35.32 -0.24 24.88
N ASP A 43 -34.03 -0.60 24.87
CA ASP A 43 -32.94 0.34 24.58
C ASP A 43 -33.11 0.91 23.17
N TRP A 44 -32.41 2.01 22.86
CA TRP A 44 -32.46 2.57 21.51
C TRP A 44 -31.22 3.35 21.09
N ILE A 45 -31.04 3.38 19.77
CA ILE A 45 -29.90 3.93 19.06
C ILE A 45 -30.43 4.85 17.96
N GLU A 46 -29.99 6.09 17.93
CA GLU A 46 -30.35 7.06 16.90
C GLU A 46 -29.27 7.15 15.82
N LEU A 47 -29.71 7.17 14.57
CA LEU A 47 -28.90 7.43 13.39
C LEU A 47 -29.21 8.80 12.79
N TYR A 48 -28.18 9.52 12.34
CA TYR A 48 -28.29 10.84 11.72
C TYR A 48 -27.59 10.91 10.37
N ASN A 49 -28.30 11.45 9.36
CA ASN A 49 -27.72 11.71 8.04
C ASN A 49 -26.95 13.03 8.03
N THR A 50 -25.62 12.94 8.01
CA THR A 50 -24.70 14.11 7.97
C THR A 50 -24.52 14.71 6.59
N GLY A 51 -24.99 14.04 5.54
CA GLY A 51 -24.79 14.42 4.15
C GLY A 51 -25.78 15.49 3.65
N PRO A 52 -25.43 16.22 2.57
CA PRO A 52 -26.33 17.17 1.91
C PRO A 52 -27.40 16.48 1.02
N LEU A 53 -27.42 15.15 0.95
CA LEU A 53 -28.31 14.33 0.12
C LEU A 53 -28.98 13.25 0.98
N ALA A 54 -30.17 12.78 0.56
CA ALA A 54 -30.84 11.68 1.23
C ALA A 54 -30.10 10.35 1.03
N VAL A 55 -30.03 9.52 2.06
CA VAL A 55 -29.30 8.24 2.07
C VAL A 55 -30.31 7.09 2.13
N ASN A 56 -30.17 6.11 1.24
CA ASN A 56 -30.91 4.85 1.33
C ASN A 56 -30.25 3.95 2.38
N LEU A 57 -30.99 3.55 3.41
CA LEU A 57 -30.47 2.70 4.49
C LEU A 57 -30.35 1.20 4.10
N GLN A 58 -30.76 0.83 2.89
CA GLN A 58 -30.52 -0.50 2.35
C GLN A 58 -29.02 -0.86 2.36
N ASN A 59 -28.70 -2.07 2.82
CA ASN A 59 -27.35 -2.61 3.05
C ASN A 59 -26.54 -1.97 4.19
N TYR A 60 -27.16 -1.11 5.01
CA TYR A 60 -26.60 -0.72 6.31
C TYR A 60 -26.98 -1.76 7.38
N TRP A 61 -26.08 -1.96 8.33
CA TRP A 61 -26.25 -2.88 9.47
C TRP A 61 -25.83 -2.20 10.76
N LEU A 62 -26.42 -2.60 11.88
CA LEU A 62 -26.22 -1.96 13.18
C LEU A 62 -26.26 -3.01 14.31
N GLY A 63 -25.35 -2.95 15.27
CA GLY A 63 -25.29 -3.90 16.39
C GLY A 63 -24.29 -3.49 17.47
N ASP A 64 -24.23 -4.30 18.54
CA ASP A 64 -23.28 -4.17 19.66
C ASP A 64 -21.93 -4.87 19.38
N ALA A 65 -21.92 -5.86 18.48
CA ALA A 65 -20.74 -6.63 18.09
C ALA A 65 -20.12 -6.19 16.74
N ASN A 66 -18.87 -6.63 16.49
CA ASN A 66 -18.26 -6.52 15.16
C ASN A 66 -18.90 -7.57 14.20
N PRO A 67 -18.91 -7.34 12.87
CA PRO A 67 -20.04 -7.67 11.99
C PRO A 67 -20.09 -9.12 11.47
N TYR A 68 -19.45 -10.05 12.17
CA TYR A 68 -19.38 -11.47 11.80
C TYR A 68 -20.34 -12.34 12.62
N GLU A 69 -20.89 -11.81 13.72
CA GLU A 69 -22.05 -12.39 14.40
C GLU A 69 -23.37 -11.76 13.87
N GLU A 70 -23.88 -12.25 12.73
CA GLU A 70 -25.19 -11.79 12.18
C GLU A 70 -26.36 -11.91 13.17
N ALA A 71 -26.20 -12.69 14.25
CA ALA A 71 -27.19 -12.89 15.30
C ALA A 71 -27.21 -11.79 16.39
N LYS A 72 -26.40 -10.73 16.26
CA LYS A 72 -26.28 -9.62 17.24
C LYS A 72 -26.38 -8.24 16.57
N GLY A 73 -27.49 -8.00 15.87
CA GLY A 73 -27.71 -6.73 15.18
C GLY A 73 -28.99 -6.71 14.35
N VAL A 74 -29.10 -5.71 13.49
CA VAL A 74 -30.29 -5.45 12.66
C VAL A 74 -29.94 -4.90 11.28
N ARG A 75 -30.59 -5.45 10.24
CA ARG A 75 -30.51 -4.99 8.85
C ARG A 75 -31.48 -3.83 8.66
N LEU A 76 -30.95 -2.64 8.36
CA LEU A 76 -31.79 -1.45 8.20
C LEU A 76 -32.67 -1.57 6.94
N PRO A 77 -33.93 -1.12 7.00
CA PRO A 77 -34.87 -1.23 5.88
C PRO A 77 -34.48 -0.32 4.72
N SER A 78 -35.04 -0.58 3.53
CA SER A 78 -34.93 0.34 2.39
C SER A 78 -35.76 1.60 2.67
N TYR A 79 -35.11 2.59 3.28
CA TYR A 79 -35.69 3.88 3.68
C TYR A 79 -34.75 5.02 3.27
N MET A 80 -35.33 6.12 2.77
CA MET A 80 -34.58 7.29 2.30
C MET A 80 -34.47 8.34 3.41
N LEU A 81 -33.48 8.21 4.30
CA LEU A 81 -33.26 9.15 5.38
C LEU A 81 -32.83 10.52 4.82
N PRO A 82 -33.59 11.61 5.00
CA PRO A 82 -33.32 12.90 4.34
C PRO A 82 -32.12 13.65 4.96
N PRO A 83 -31.58 14.70 4.29
CA PRO A 83 -30.43 15.47 4.78
C PRO A 83 -30.65 16.06 6.18
N GLY A 84 -29.86 15.63 7.16
CA GLY A 84 -30.05 16.01 8.56
C GLY A 84 -31.36 15.53 9.18
N GLY A 85 -31.89 14.39 8.71
CA GLY A 85 -32.95 13.61 9.36
C GLY A 85 -32.40 12.53 10.29
N PHE A 86 -33.27 12.06 11.18
CA PHE A 86 -32.97 11.10 12.25
C PHE A 86 -33.76 9.80 12.07
N LEU A 87 -33.24 8.68 12.56
CA LEU A 87 -33.96 7.40 12.69
C LEU A 87 -33.60 6.76 14.03
N VAL A 88 -34.62 6.39 14.82
CA VAL A 88 -34.45 5.60 16.03
C VAL A 88 -34.58 4.11 15.70
N VAL A 89 -33.65 3.31 16.22
CA VAL A 89 -33.60 1.86 16.15
C VAL A 89 -33.65 1.32 17.57
N TYR A 90 -34.66 0.53 17.91
CA TYR A 90 -34.78 -0.11 19.21
C TYR A 90 -33.92 -1.39 19.26
N ALA A 91 -33.31 -1.63 20.41
CA ALA A 91 -32.58 -2.85 20.72
C ALA A 91 -33.29 -3.54 21.90
N ASN A 92 -33.83 -4.73 21.67
CA ASN A 92 -34.40 -5.56 22.72
C ASN A 92 -34.13 -7.06 22.48
N ASN A 93 -33.39 -7.68 23.40
CA ASN A 93 -33.04 -9.11 23.35
C ASN A 93 -34.26 -10.07 23.38
N ASP A 94 -35.37 -9.66 24.02
CA ASP A 94 -36.58 -10.48 24.14
C ASP A 94 -37.54 -10.34 22.94
N LEU A 95 -37.28 -9.39 22.02
CA LEU A 95 -38.04 -9.19 20.79
C LEU A 95 -37.29 -9.77 19.57
N PRO A 96 -38.00 -10.24 18.52
CA PRO A 96 -37.37 -10.63 17.26
C PRO A 96 -36.88 -9.40 16.47
N GLU A 97 -36.09 -9.61 15.41
CA GLU A 97 -35.81 -8.56 14.41
C GLU A 97 -37.07 -8.28 13.56
N TYR A 98 -37.53 -7.02 13.52
CA TYR A 98 -38.61 -6.60 12.61
C TYR A 98 -38.60 -5.09 12.31
N THR A 99 -39.46 -4.67 11.38
CA THR A 99 -39.72 -3.25 11.08
C THR A 99 -41.21 -3.03 10.91
N VAL A 100 -41.76 -2.04 11.62
CA VAL A 100 -43.13 -1.54 11.42
C VAL A 100 -43.05 -0.18 10.73
N TRP A 101 -44.00 0.13 9.85
CA TRP A 101 -44.12 1.47 9.28
C TRP A 101 -45.23 2.23 10.02
N THR A 102 -44.87 3.37 10.59
CA THR A 102 -45.76 4.21 11.41
C THR A 102 -45.83 5.62 10.82
N ASN A 103 -46.84 6.39 11.23
CA ASN A 103 -46.86 7.83 10.96
C ASN A 103 -45.69 8.49 11.71
N ALA A 104 -44.94 9.36 11.03
CA ALA A 104 -43.95 10.21 11.66
C ALA A 104 -44.60 11.04 12.80
N PRO A 105 -43.91 11.24 13.94
CA PRO A 105 -44.42 12.11 15.00
C PRO A 105 -44.43 13.58 14.55
N ASP A 106 -45.40 14.35 15.05
CA ASP A 106 -45.49 15.79 14.81
C ASP A 106 -44.26 16.51 15.39
N ILE A 107 -43.57 17.31 14.57
CA ILE A 107 -42.27 17.91 14.91
C ILE A 107 -42.47 19.14 15.80
N VAL A 108 -41.93 19.11 17.02
CA VAL A 108 -41.91 20.28 17.93
C VAL A 108 -40.85 21.29 17.45
N ALA A 109 -41.24 22.11 16.47
CA ALA A 109 -40.38 23.07 15.80
C ALA A 109 -39.94 24.25 16.70
N ILE A 110 -40.76 24.65 17.69
CA ILE A 110 -40.39 25.60 18.75
C ILE A 110 -40.96 25.06 20.08
N PRO A 111 -40.14 24.50 20.98
CA PRO A 111 -40.58 24.05 22.31
C PRO A 111 -41.12 25.15 23.22
N GLU A 112 -41.87 24.77 24.26
CA GLU A 112 -42.27 25.67 25.34
C GLU A 112 -41.05 26.13 26.16
N ASN A 113 -41.02 27.40 26.58
CA ASN A 113 -39.85 28.05 27.21
C ASN A 113 -38.62 28.17 26.28
N SER A 114 -38.84 28.30 24.96
CA SER A 114 -37.77 28.56 23.98
C SER A 114 -37.09 29.91 24.20
N SER A 115 -35.86 30.06 23.69
CA SER A 115 -35.23 31.38 23.59
C SER A 115 -35.73 32.15 22.36
N TRP A 116 -36.02 33.43 22.57
CA TRP A 116 -36.46 34.39 21.57
C TRP A 116 -35.55 35.61 21.58
N ARG A 117 -35.23 36.13 20.40
CA ARG A 117 -34.64 37.47 20.25
C ARG A 117 -35.75 38.50 20.37
N TYR A 118 -35.56 39.54 21.18
CA TYR A 118 -36.60 40.50 21.49
C TYR A 118 -36.16 41.97 21.40
N SER A 119 -37.13 42.85 21.21
CA SER A 119 -36.98 44.29 21.31
C SER A 119 -38.25 44.93 21.88
N ALA A 120 -38.11 45.75 22.92
CA ALA A 120 -39.17 46.64 23.40
C ALA A 120 -38.72 48.11 23.24
N PRO A 121 -38.74 48.66 22.01
CA PRO A 121 -38.16 49.96 21.71
C PRO A 121 -39.17 51.10 21.86
N ALA A 122 -38.67 52.30 22.13
CA ALA A 122 -39.46 53.55 22.12
C ALA A 122 -39.88 54.04 20.70
N SER A 123 -39.65 53.23 19.67
CA SER A 123 -39.92 53.51 18.25
C SER A 123 -39.87 52.21 17.44
N ALA A 124 -40.68 52.05 16.41
CA ALA A 124 -40.70 50.85 15.56
C ALA A 124 -39.29 50.35 15.14
N PRO A 125 -39.04 49.02 15.13
CA PRO A 125 -37.87 48.43 14.48
C PRO A 125 -37.80 48.71 12.98
N ASP A 126 -36.67 48.35 12.37
CA ASP A 126 -36.55 48.30 10.90
C ASP A 126 -37.66 47.40 10.32
N ALA A 127 -38.33 47.84 9.26
CA ALA A 127 -39.48 47.15 8.67
C ALA A 127 -39.19 45.70 8.21
N THR A 128 -37.92 45.34 8.01
CA THR A 128 -37.45 44.00 7.67
C THR A 128 -37.31 43.05 8.86
N TRP A 129 -37.57 43.48 10.11
CA TRP A 129 -37.34 42.68 11.34
C TRP A 129 -37.93 41.26 11.33
N LYS A 130 -39.07 41.09 10.65
CA LYS A 130 -39.81 39.83 10.48
C LYS A 130 -39.30 38.93 9.34
N ASP A 131 -38.42 39.44 8.48
CA ASP A 131 -37.92 38.76 7.28
C ASP A 131 -36.73 37.84 7.62
N THR A 132 -36.49 36.82 6.80
CA THR A 132 -35.42 35.82 7.01
C THR A 132 -33.99 36.37 6.91
N THR A 133 -33.82 37.56 6.33
CA THR A 133 -32.50 38.18 6.09
C THR A 133 -32.11 39.26 7.12
N PHE A 134 -33.00 39.58 8.07
CA PHE A 134 -32.72 40.59 9.09
C PHE A 134 -31.70 40.09 10.13
N ASN A 135 -30.70 40.94 10.39
CA ASN A 135 -29.67 40.69 11.39
C ASN A 135 -30.14 41.14 12.79
N ASP A 136 -30.47 40.18 13.63
CA ASP A 136 -30.95 40.39 15.01
C ASP A 136 -29.87 40.17 16.07
N THR A 137 -28.58 40.05 15.70
CA THR A 137 -27.49 40.09 16.70
C THR A 137 -27.50 41.35 17.59
N PRO A 138 -28.07 42.53 17.20
CA PRO A 138 -28.24 43.67 18.10
C PRO A 138 -29.44 43.56 19.07
N TRP A 139 -30.33 42.59 18.90
CA TRP A 139 -31.46 42.36 19.81
C TRP A 139 -31.03 41.49 21.00
N GLU A 140 -31.59 41.77 22.17
CA GLU A 140 -31.38 40.92 23.35
C GLU A 140 -32.08 39.57 23.18
N SER A 141 -31.69 38.56 23.94
CA SER A 141 -32.22 37.19 23.85
C SER A 141 -32.66 36.72 25.22
N GLY A 142 -33.83 36.09 25.30
CA GLY A 142 -34.43 35.66 26.57
C GLY A 142 -35.33 34.45 26.40
N ILE A 143 -35.55 33.71 27.49
CA ILE A 143 -36.43 32.54 27.56
C ILE A 143 -37.88 33.01 27.75
N SER A 144 -38.83 32.40 27.04
CA SER A 144 -40.26 32.64 27.27
C SER A 144 -40.74 31.98 28.57
N PRO A 145 -41.74 32.55 29.30
CA PRO A 145 -42.50 33.76 28.97
C PRO A 145 -41.67 35.04 29.06
N LEU A 146 -41.76 35.90 28.04
CA LEU A 146 -41.16 37.24 28.02
C LEU A 146 -42.24 38.29 28.29
N GLY A 147 -41.98 39.28 29.15
CA GLY A 147 -43.03 40.26 29.46
C GLY A 147 -42.68 41.36 30.46
N TYR A 148 -43.71 42.12 30.84
CA TYR A 148 -43.68 42.97 32.02
C TYR A 148 -44.16 42.16 33.22
N ASN A 149 -43.47 42.24 34.36
CA ASN A 149 -43.84 41.51 35.57
C ASN A 149 -44.23 42.49 36.69
N ASP A 150 -45.53 42.57 36.99
CA ASP A 150 -46.04 43.23 38.19
C ASP A 150 -46.20 42.19 39.31
N ALA A 151 -45.49 42.43 40.42
CA ALA A 151 -45.49 41.54 41.59
C ALA A 151 -46.85 41.41 42.31
N THR A 152 -47.89 42.12 41.87
CA THR A 152 -49.27 41.99 42.35
C THR A 152 -50.18 41.16 41.43
N LEU A 153 -49.71 40.77 40.23
CA LEU A 153 -50.49 40.04 39.22
C LEU A 153 -50.11 38.56 39.05
N ASP A 154 -49.24 38.02 39.90
CA ASP A 154 -48.81 36.60 39.89
C ASP A 154 -48.20 36.17 38.53
N MET A 155 -47.41 37.06 37.93
CA MET A 155 -46.82 36.86 36.59
C MET A 155 -45.48 36.11 36.65
N ASP A 156 -45.35 35.13 35.76
CA ASP A 156 -44.29 34.13 35.65
C ASP A 156 -43.33 34.41 34.48
N CYS A 157 -43.09 35.69 34.18
CA CYS A 157 -42.16 36.09 33.11
C CYS A 157 -40.72 35.69 33.47
N ALA A 158 -40.17 34.71 32.74
CA ALA A 158 -38.79 34.27 32.84
C ALA A 158 -37.81 35.34 32.33
N THR A 159 -38.22 36.15 31.34
CA THR A 159 -37.48 37.32 30.87
C THR A 159 -38.30 38.59 31.08
N LEU A 160 -37.69 39.62 31.70
CA LEU A 160 -38.32 40.91 31.91
C LEU A 160 -37.94 41.90 30.80
N LEU A 161 -38.94 42.54 30.20
CA LEU A 161 -38.77 43.50 29.11
C LEU A 161 -38.70 44.94 29.64
N PRO A 162 -37.92 45.84 29.00
CA PRO A 162 -37.97 47.27 29.29
C PRO A 162 -39.36 47.85 29.06
N ASP A 163 -39.96 48.44 30.08
CA ASP A 163 -41.31 49.05 30.02
C ASP A 163 -41.30 50.55 29.66
N GLY A 164 -40.12 51.17 29.64
CA GLY A 164 -39.95 52.62 29.46
C GLY A 164 -39.91 53.42 30.77
N GLY A 165 -40.09 52.78 31.92
CA GLY A 165 -39.93 53.38 33.25
C GLY A 165 -41.01 54.37 33.68
N ASN A 166 -42.10 54.50 32.92
CA ASN A 166 -43.24 55.36 33.24
C ASN A 166 -44.54 54.54 33.38
N PRO A 167 -45.05 54.31 34.61
CA PRO A 167 -46.26 53.52 34.83
C PRO A 167 -47.53 54.04 34.13
N ASP A 168 -47.60 55.35 33.84
CA ASP A 168 -48.75 55.95 33.14
C ASP A 168 -48.62 55.90 31.60
N SER A 169 -47.47 55.49 31.06
CA SER A 169 -47.16 55.49 29.62
C SER A 169 -45.98 54.57 29.31
N ARG A 170 -46.18 53.27 29.47
CA ARG A 170 -45.25 52.21 29.06
C ARG A 170 -45.20 52.06 27.53
N TYR A 171 -44.22 51.31 27.03
CA TYR A 171 -44.14 50.98 25.61
C TYR A 171 -45.30 50.04 25.23
N PRO A 172 -46.20 50.44 24.30
CA PRO A 172 -47.41 49.67 24.02
C PRO A 172 -47.18 48.46 23.10
N THR A 173 -45.95 48.21 22.64
CA THR A 173 -45.60 47.10 21.75
C THR A 173 -44.23 46.50 22.09
N ALA A 174 -44.15 45.17 22.08
CA ALA A 174 -42.90 44.42 22.13
C ALA A 174 -42.80 43.45 20.93
N TYR A 175 -41.57 43.27 20.44
CA TYR A 175 -41.24 42.52 19.23
C TYR A 175 -40.39 41.29 19.57
N PHE A 176 -40.67 40.17 18.92
CA PHE A 176 -40.03 38.88 19.17
C PHE A 176 -39.76 38.14 17.86
N ARG A 177 -38.61 37.48 17.73
CA ARG A 177 -38.34 36.54 16.62
C ARG A 177 -37.50 35.35 17.06
N THR A 178 -37.66 34.22 16.38
CA THR A 178 -36.82 33.04 16.55
C THR A 178 -36.74 32.24 15.25
N THR A 179 -35.77 31.33 15.15
CA THR A 179 -35.52 30.50 13.97
C THR A 179 -35.78 29.03 14.26
N PHE A 180 -36.45 28.35 13.33
CA PHE A 180 -36.68 26.90 13.38
C PHE A 180 -36.32 26.25 12.04
N LYS A 181 -35.97 24.96 12.04
CA LYS A 181 -35.56 24.21 10.83
C LYS A 181 -36.65 23.22 10.42
N ILE A 182 -36.98 23.18 9.13
CA ILE A 182 -37.81 22.11 8.54
C ILE A 182 -37.02 21.50 7.38
N VAL A 183 -36.74 20.21 7.43
CA VAL A 183 -35.96 19.52 6.39
C VAL A 183 -36.79 19.35 5.12
N ASN A 184 -37.97 18.74 5.25
CA ASN A 184 -38.90 18.52 4.14
C ASN A 184 -40.25 19.23 4.40
N PRO A 185 -40.52 20.40 3.79
CA PRO A 185 -41.80 21.08 3.98
C PRO A 185 -42.97 20.40 3.25
N SER A 186 -42.74 19.44 2.34
CA SER A 186 -43.84 18.82 1.56
C SER A 186 -44.68 17.81 2.35
N VAL A 187 -44.16 17.33 3.49
CA VAL A 187 -44.88 16.41 4.40
C VAL A 187 -45.53 17.15 5.57
N VAL A 188 -45.31 18.46 5.71
CA VAL A 188 -45.92 19.27 6.76
C VAL A 188 -47.31 19.73 6.29
N THR A 189 -48.35 19.27 6.98
CA THR A 189 -49.75 19.53 6.63
C THR A 189 -50.33 20.77 7.31
N GLY A 190 -49.72 21.23 8.40
CA GLY A 190 -50.10 22.44 9.13
C GLY A 190 -49.09 22.79 10.22
N LEU A 191 -49.14 24.02 10.73
CA LEU A 191 -48.32 24.47 11.86
C LEU A 191 -49.22 24.86 13.04
N THR A 192 -49.30 24.01 14.06
CA THR A 192 -50.05 24.28 15.28
C THR A 192 -49.25 25.23 16.17
N VAL A 193 -49.77 26.44 16.36
CA VAL A 193 -49.27 27.41 17.34
C VAL A 193 -50.09 27.28 18.62
N ARG A 194 -49.41 27.15 19.76
CA ARG A 194 -49.97 27.33 21.09
C ARG A 194 -49.34 28.59 21.70
N ALA A 195 -50.15 29.61 21.99
CA ALA A 195 -49.66 30.92 22.43
C ALA A 195 -50.43 31.45 23.65
N ARG A 196 -49.70 32.09 24.56
CA ARG A 196 -50.21 32.83 25.71
C ARG A 196 -49.77 34.28 25.56
N ILE A 197 -50.73 35.13 25.28
CA ILE A 197 -50.51 36.52 24.86
C ILE A 197 -51.53 37.41 25.57
N ASN A 198 -51.03 38.46 26.18
CA ASN A 198 -51.81 39.49 26.85
C ASN A 198 -52.23 40.55 25.82
N ASP A 199 -53.48 40.99 25.93
CA ASP A 199 -54.14 41.95 25.05
C ASP A 199 -54.20 41.57 23.55
N GLY A 200 -53.16 41.75 22.72
CA GLY A 200 -53.23 41.44 21.27
C GLY A 200 -51.89 41.18 20.57
N MET A 201 -51.94 40.61 19.35
CA MET A 201 -50.73 40.35 18.53
C MET A 201 -50.95 40.34 17.01
N VAL A 202 -49.82 40.45 16.29
CA VAL A 202 -49.65 40.05 14.89
C VAL A 202 -48.48 39.05 14.80
N LEU A 203 -48.66 37.98 14.02
CA LEU A 203 -47.68 36.91 13.84
C LEU A 203 -47.36 36.72 12.36
N TYR A 204 -46.07 36.57 12.09
CA TYR A 204 -45.45 36.47 10.77
C TYR A 204 -44.62 35.18 10.63
N LEU A 205 -44.70 34.55 9.47
CA LEU A 205 -43.79 33.46 9.05
C LEU A 205 -42.99 33.96 7.84
N ASN A 206 -41.66 33.92 7.92
CA ASN A 206 -40.76 34.31 6.83
C ASN A 206 -41.07 35.70 6.21
N GLY A 207 -41.49 36.67 7.04
CA GLY A 207 -41.87 38.03 6.64
C GLY A 207 -43.35 38.24 6.25
N VAL A 208 -44.13 37.17 6.08
CA VAL A 208 -45.55 37.22 5.66
C VAL A 208 -46.47 37.16 6.88
N GLU A 209 -47.45 38.05 6.98
CA GLU A 209 -48.46 38.05 8.06
C GLU A 209 -49.37 36.82 7.92
N GLN A 210 -49.31 35.91 8.89
CA GLN A 210 -50.10 34.68 8.90
C GLN A 210 -51.32 34.78 9.82
N LYS A 211 -51.21 35.53 10.92
CA LYS A 211 -52.28 35.63 11.92
C LYS A 211 -52.27 36.97 12.65
N ARG A 212 -53.47 37.45 12.92
CA ARG A 212 -53.75 38.61 13.77
C ARG A 212 -54.76 38.20 14.84
N ILE A 213 -54.53 38.59 16.10
CA ILE A 213 -55.43 38.28 17.22
C ILE A 213 -55.62 39.53 18.07
N TYR A 214 -56.89 39.90 18.30
CA TYR A 214 -57.36 41.09 19.04
C TYR A 214 -56.80 42.46 18.57
N MET A 215 -56.14 42.53 17.41
CA MET A 215 -55.65 43.76 16.80
C MET A 215 -56.61 44.28 15.71
N PRO A 216 -56.69 45.60 15.45
CA PRO A 216 -57.64 46.18 14.51
C PRO A 216 -57.33 45.84 13.05
N ASP A 217 -58.34 45.98 12.18
CA ASP A 217 -58.17 45.92 10.73
C ASP A 217 -57.34 47.09 10.20
N GLY A 218 -56.49 46.82 9.20
CA GLY A 218 -55.66 47.83 8.52
C GLY A 218 -54.18 47.76 8.90
N ALA A 219 -53.48 48.90 8.77
CA ALA A 219 -52.05 48.98 9.07
C ALA A 219 -51.81 49.06 10.58
N VAL A 220 -50.96 48.15 11.09
CA VAL A 220 -50.47 48.15 12.47
C VAL A 220 -49.16 48.93 12.54
N SER A 221 -48.94 49.59 13.67
CA SER A 221 -47.72 50.32 14.03
C SER A 221 -47.38 50.09 15.51
N TYR A 222 -46.16 50.44 15.92
CA TYR A 222 -45.71 50.39 17.32
C TYR A 222 -46.52 51.29 18.30
N GLU A 223 -47.48 52.08 17.82
CA GLU A 223 -48.41 52.89 18.64
C GLU A 223 -49.86 52.35 18.59
N THR A 224 -50.09 51.31 17.79
CA THR A 224 -51.43 50.70 17.62
C THR A 224 -51.73 49.82 18.83
N HIS A 225 -52.81 50.13 19.54
CA HIS A 225 -53.26 49.36 20.69
C HIS A 225 -54.16 48.18 20.28
N ALA A 226 -54.21 47.15 21.12
CA ALA A 226 -55.17 46.07 20.98
C ALA A 226 -56.62 46.56 21.15
N THR A 227 -57.55 45.91 20.46
CA THR A 227 -58.99 46.25 20.43
C THR A 227 -59.74 45.93 21.73
N MET A 228 -59.18 45.07 22.57
CA MET A 228 -59.70 44.68 23.89
C MET A 228 -58.55 44.20 24.77
N SER A 229 -58.73 44.30 26.09
CA SER A 229 -57.78 43.70 27.05
C SER A 229 -58.13 42.23 27.33
N VAL A 230 -57.10 41.41 27.54
CA VAL A 230 -57.18 39.95 27.64
C VAL A 230 -56.25 39.44 28.74
N PRO A 231 -56.73 38.63 29.71
CA PRO A 231 -55.92 38.18 30.84
C PRO A 231 -54.61 37.52 30.43
N SER A 232 -53.51 37.90 31.07
CA SER A 232 -52.15 37.37 30.86
C SER A 232 -51.97 35.87 31.17
N THR A 233 -53.03 35.17 31.58
CA THR A 233 -53.09 33.72 31.80
C THR A 233 -53.83 32.95 30.69
N LEU A 234 -54.42 33.63 29.70
CA LEU A 234 -55.16 32.97 28.63
C LEU A 234 -54.23 32.35 27.58
N TRP A 235 -54.37 31.04 27.40
CA TRP A 235 -53.81 30.30 26.27
C TRP A 235 -54.78 30.26 25.09
N THR A 236 -54.26 30.35 23.87
CA THR A 236 -54.98 30.09 22.61
C THR A 236 -54.18 29.12 21.74
N THR A 237 -54.89 28.31 20.95
CA THR A 237 -54.28 27.35 20.02
C THR A 237 -54.93 27.49 18.66
N PHE A 238 -54.12 27.59 17.60
CA PHE A 238 -54.60 27.72 16.21
C PHE A 238 -53.59 27.12 15.24
N VAL A 239 -54.05 26.72 14.06
CA VAL A 239 -53.19 26.21 12.98
C VAL A 239 -52.94 27.30 11.94
N LEU A 240 -51.69 27.42 11.50
CA LEU A 240 -51.25 28.25 10.37
C LEU A 240 -51.07 27.41 9.11
N PRO A 241 -51.23 27.99 7.90
CA PRO A 241 -50.91 27.32 6.65
C PRO A 241 -49.40 27.14 6.49
N THR A 242 -49.01 26.19 5.63
CA THR A 242 -47.61 25.88 5.29
C THR A 242 -47.15 26.57 4.00
N THR A 243 -47.95 27.49 3.44
CA THR A 243 -47.71 28.15 2.14
C THR A 243 -46.39 28.89 2.03
N ASP A 244 -45.92 29.45 3.14
CA ASP A 244 -44.72 30.28 3.23
C ASP A 244 -43.58 29.56 3.96
N LEU A 245 -43.73 28.26 4.23
CA LEU A 245 -42.75 27.38 4.86
C LEU A 245 -41.71 26.92 3.83
N VAL A 246 -40.43 27.03 4.15
CA VAL A 246 -39.32 26.66 3.26
C VAL A 246 -38.47 25.52 3.83
N ALA A 247 -37.76 24.81 2.96
CA ALA A 247 -36.75 23.84 3.38
C ALA A 247 -35.53 24.56 3.98
N GLY A 248 -35.00 24.03 5.08
CA GLY A 248 -33.95 24.67 5.88
C GLY A 248 -34.53 25.60 6.95
N ASN A 249 -33.90 26.77 7.11
CA ASN A 249 -34.21 27.70 8.20
C ASN A 249 -35.41 28.59 7.88
N ASN A 250 -36.34 28.66 8.82
CA ASN A 250 -37.53 29.50 8.82
C ASN A 250 -37.48 30.48 10.00
N VAL A 251 -38.09 31.65 9.87
CA VAL A 251 -38.25 32.65 10.93
C VAL A 251 -39.71 32.74 11.33
N LEU A 252 -39.99 32.57 12.63
CA LEU A 252 -41.26 32.95 13.24
C LEU A 252 -41.06 34.29 13.97
N ALA A 253 -41.92 35.26 13.72
CA ALA A 253 -41.82 36.61 14.23
C ALA A 253 -43.18 37.11 14.76
N VAL A 254 -43.20 37.81 15.89
CA VAL A 254 -44.43 38.22 16.60
C VAL A 254 -44.26 39.64 17.13
N GLU A 255 -45.27 40.48 16.97
CA GLU A 255 -45.42 41.74 17.70
C GLU A 255 -46.64 41.63 18.63
N VAL A 256 -46.46 41.94 19.92
CA VAL A 256 -47.47 41.89 20.97
C VAL A 256 -47.78 43.31 21.44
N HIS A 257 -49.06 43.65 21.56
CA HIS A 257 -49.56 45.00 21.77
C HIS A 257 -50.50 45.08 22.98
N GLN A 258 -50.29 46.08 23.84
CA GLN A 258 -51.19 46.39 24.94
C GLN A 258 -52.50 47.06 24.45
N ALA A 259 -53.59 46.91 25.20
CA ALA A 259 -54.84 47.65 25.01
C ALA A 259 -54.81 49.04 25.67
N SER A 260 -53.85 49.30 26.56
CA SER A 260 -53.58 50.62 27.14
C SER A 260 -52.08 50.78 27.45
N ALA A 261 -51.49 51.94 27.13
CA ALA A 261 -50.13 52.29 27.58
C ALA A 261 -49.99 52.43 29.12
N SER A 262 -51.10 52.33 29.88
CA SER A 262 -51.10 52.25 31.35
C SER A 262 -51.34 50.82 31.89
N SER A 263 -51.30 49.79 31.03
CA SER A 263 -51.36 48.39 31.47
C SER A 263 -50.03 48.01 32.13
N VAL A 264 -50.12 47.33 33.27
CA VAL A 264 -48.93 46.88 34.01
C VAL A 264 -48.43 45.50 33.57
N ASP A 265 -49.14 44.88 32.64
CA ASP A 265 -48.93 43.55 32.07
C ASP A 265 -48.56 43.62 30.57
N LEU A 266 -47.68 42.71 30.15
CA LEU A 266 -47.47 42.30 28.76
C LEU A 266 -46.86 40.90 28.86
N ILE A 267 -47.27 39.95 28.03
CA ILE A 267 -46.65 38.63 28.00
C ILE A 267 -46.66 38.04 26.58
N MET A 268 -45.57 37.34 26.25
CA MET A 268 -45.43 36.48 25.08
C MET A 268 -44.82 35.16 25.54
N ASP A 269 -45.58 34.09 25.40
CA ASP A 269 -45.10 32.71 25.49
C ASP A 269 -45.74 31.88 24.38
N LEU A 270 -44.95 31.11 23.63
CA LEU A 270 -45.39 30.49 22.38
C LEU A 270 -44.56 29.24 22.05
N SER A 271 -45.26 28.16 21.72
CA SER A 271 -44.71 26.95 21.11
C SER A 271 -45.32 26.66 19.73
N LEU A 272 -44.58 25.94 18.90
CA LEU A 272 -44.90 25.61 17.50
C LEU A 272 -44.68 24.12 17.25
N THR A 273 -45.72 23.43 16.78
CA THR A 273 -45.66 22.02 16.38
C THR A 273 -46.09 21.90 14.91
N ALA A 274 -45.21 21.35 14.07
CA ALA A 274 -45.47 21.07 12.67
C ALA A 274 -46.10 19.69 12.51
N LEU A 275 -47.31 19.64 11.93
CA LEU A 275 -48.09 18.42 11.74
C LEU A 275 -47.58 17.62 10.54
N VAL A 276 -47.28 16.33 10.69
CA VAL A 276 -46.59 15.54 9.64
C VAL A 276 -47.48 14.43 9.06
N ASP A 277 -47.41 14.24 7.74
CA ASP A 277 -48.03 13.13 6.99
C ASP A 277 -46.95 12.40 6.16
N GLU A 278 -46.11 11.64 6.86
CA GLU A 278 -45.03 10.82 6.31
C GLU A 278 -45.02 9.44 7.00
N GLN A 279 -44.50 8.41 6.33
CA GLN A 279 -44.28 7.09 6.93
C GLN A 279 -42.81 6.90 7.25
N VAL A 280 -42.51 6.55 8.51
CA VAL A 280 -41.16 6.23 8.98
C VAL A 280 -41.09 4.77 9.43
N PRO A 281 -39.93 4.10 9.29
CA PRO A 281 -39.75 2.79 9.86
C PRO A 281 -39.45 2.90 11.37
N VAL A 282 -40.17 2.15 12.18
CA VAL A 282 -39.73 1.77 13.53
C VAL A 282 -39.02 0.44 13.38
N VAL A 283 -37.73 0.41 13.71
CA VAL A 283 -36.85 -0.74 13.51
C VAL A 283 -36.53 -1.34 14.88
N HIS A 284 -36.76 -2.65 15.04
CA HIS A 284 -36.42 -3.42 16.24
C HIS A 284 -35.34 -4.44 15.89
N GLY A 285 -34.24 -4.44 16.63
CA GLY A 285 -33.16 -5.42 16.53
C GLY A 285 -33.14 -6.39 17.71
N GLN A 286 -32.84 -7.66 17.43
CA GLN A 286 -32.74 -8.73 18.44
C GLN A 286 -31.34 -8.74 19.09
N PHE A 287 -31.01 -7.66 19.75
CA PHE A 287 -29.83 -7.45 20.61
C PHE A 287 -30.22 -6.39 21.66
N GLY A 288 -29.41 -6.13 22.68
CA GLY A 288 -29.79 -5.17 23.73
C GLY A 288 -28.61 -4.83 24.62
N LEU A 289 -28.51 -3.57 25.03
CA LEU A 289 -27.26 -2.93 25.36
C LEU A 289 -26.89 -3.07 26.84
N SER A 290 -25.59 -3.13 27.12
CA SER A 290 -25.11 -3.00 28.50
C SER A 290 -25.32 -1.58 29.04
N ASN A 291 -26.10 -1.48 30.12
CA ASN A 291 -26.30 -0.24 30.89
C ASN A 291 -24.98 0.40 31.37
N LEU A 292 -23.87 -0.35 31.41
CA LEU A 292 -22.54 0.16 31.75
C LEU A 292 -21.92 1.03 30.65
N GLY A 293 -22.44 1.00 29.42
CA GLY A 293 -21.94 1.75 28.27
C GLY A 293 -21.27 0.86 27.22
N GLU A 294 -22.08 0.17 26.42
CA GLU A 294 -21.61 -0.68 25.32
C GLU A 294 -21.22 0.13 24.07
N ASN A 295 -20.29 -0.38 23.27
CA ASN A 295 -20.00 0.21 21.96
C ASN A 295 -21.12 -0.12 20.98
N VAL A 296 -21.51 0.83 20.14
CA VAL A 296 -22.47 0.58 19.06
C VAL A 296 -21.80 0.78 17.71
N HIS A 297 -21.99 -0.16 16.81
CA HIS A 297 -21.30 -0.20 15.52
C HIS A 297 -22.28 -0.06 14.36
N LEU A 298 -21.91 0.77 13.38
CA LEU A 298 -22.67 1.01 12.16
C LEU A 298 -21.82 0.62 10.95
N PHE A 299 -22.40 -0.19 10.08
CA PHE A 299 -21.75 -0.80 8.93
C PHE A 299 -22.47 -0.46 7.63
N LEU A 300 -21.73 -0.49 6.53
CA LEU A 300 -22.23 -0.48 5.15
C LEU A 300 -21.52 -1.60 4.40
N ASN A 301 -22.26 -2.53 3.81
CA ASN A 301 -21.71 -3.71 3.12
C ASN A 301 -20.67 -4.46 4.00
N LEU A 302 -21.02 -4.71 5.27
CA LEU A 302 -20.16 -5.30 6.33
C LEU A 302 -18.91 -4.50 6.73
N SER A 303 -18.53 -3.44 5.99
CA SER A 303 -17.45 -2.52 6.40
C SER A 303 -17.95 -1.54 7.45
N ARG A 304 -17.25 -1.42 8.58
CA ARG A 304 -17.63 -0.51 9.67
C ARG A 304 -17.32 0.94 9.28
N ILE A 305 -18.37 1.75 9.16
CA ILE A 305 -18.28 3.16 8.77
C ILE A 305 -18.30 4.11 9.97
N HIS A 306 -18.87 3.67 11.09
CA HIS A 306 -18.85 4.41 12.34
C HIS A 306 -18.83 3.45 13.53
N LYS A 307 -18.05 3.81 14.55
CA LYS A 307 -18.12 3.25 15.90
C LYS A 307 -18.53 4.38 16.81
N PHE A 308 -19.55 4.12 17.62
CA PHE A 308 -19.97 4.97 18.71
C PHE A 308 -19.40 4.35 19.98
N ASP A 309 -18.34 4.95 20.52
CA ASP A 309 -17.70 4.47 21.74
C ASP A 309 -18.67 4.60 22.92
N GLY A 310 -18.83 3.51 23.69
CA GLY A 310 -19.67 3.53 24.88
C GLY A 310 -19.13 4.49 25.95
N PRO A 311 -20.00 5.10 26.78
CA PRO A 311 -19.56 5.89 27.92
C PRO A 311 -18.83 4.98 28.94
N ALA A 312 -17.69 5.42 29.47
CA ALA A 312 -16.88 4.63 30.42
C ALA A 312 -17.56 4.31 31.78
N SER A 313 -18.80 4.78 31.98
CA SER A 313 -19.68 4.35 33.05
C SER A 313 -21.14 4.64 32.68
N GLU A 314 -22.05 3.83 33.21
CA GLU A 314 -23.50 4.00 33.18
C GLU A 314 -23.96 5.48 33.23
N PRO A 315 -24.63 5.98 32.15
CA PRO A 315 -25.31 7.27 32.14
C PRO A 315 -26.38 7.36 33.23
N GLY A 316 -27.13 6.27 33.38
CA GLY A 316 -28.24 6.07 34.31
C GLY A 316 -29.61 6.11 33.64
N GLU A 317 -30.56 5.43 34.26
CA GLU A 317 -32.00 5.37 33.93
C GLU A 317 -32.55 6.64 33.26
N ASN A 318 -33.16 6.44 32.09
CA ASN A 318 -33.77 7.49 31.25
C ASN A 318 -32.81 8.59 30.80
N LYS A 319 -31.53 8.22 30.56
CA LYS A 319 -30.50 9.11 30.00
C LYS A 319 -29.72 8.44 28.88
N SER A 320 -29.36 9.25 27.92
CA SER A 320 -28.60 8.85 26.75
C SER A 320 -27.18 9.41 26.78
N TYR A 321 -26.33 8.82 25.95
CA TYR A 321 -25.04 9.34 25.55
C TYR A 321 -25.13 9.69 24.06
N GLY A 322 -24.57 10.82 23.62
CA GLY A 322 -24.73 11.24 22.21
C GLY A 322 -23.81 12.35 21.76
N LEU A 323 -23.76 12.56 20.45
CA LEU A 323 -22.95 13.58 19.79
C LEU A 323 -23.35 14.98 20.27
N ALA A 324 -22.37 15.78 20.67
CA ALA A 324 -22.56 17.10 21.27
C ALA A 324 -23.15 18.15 20.29
N THR A 325 -23.12 17.84 19.00
CA THR A 325 -23.70 18.57 17.88
C THR A 325 -23.98 17.52 16.80
N ASP A 326 -25.16 17.54 16.21
CA ASP A 326 -25.64 16.44 15.38
C ASP A 326 -24.68 16.12 14.23
N GLY A 327 -24.25 14.86 14.15
CA GLY A 327 -23.31 14.41 13.13
C GLY A 327 -21.82 14.72 13.36
N VAL A 328 -21.45 15.49 14.37
CA VAL A 328 -20.06 15.87 14.64
C VAL A 328 -19.40 14.82 15.54
N THR A 329 -18.82 13.80 14.90
CA THR A 329 -18.23 12.63 15.57
C THR A 329 -17.06 13.01 16.50
N GLY A 330 -16.84 12.19 17.53
CA GLY A 330 -15.76 12.37 18.51
C GLY A 330 -16.02 13.43 19.59
N ILE A 331 -17.15 14.15 19.56
CA ILE A 331 -17.59 15.02 20.67
C ILE A 331 -18.86 14.45 21.28
N TYR A 332 -18.81 13.96 22.52
CA TYR A 332 -19.93 13.29 23.19
C TYR A 332 -20.39 14.02 24.47
N LYS A 333 -21.66 13.84 24.85
CA LYS A 333 -22.30 14.32 26.09
C LYS A 333 -23.21 13.22 26.66
N VAL A 334 -23.46 13.26 27.97
CA VAL A 334 -24.62 12.57 28.60
C VAL A 334 -25.79 13.55 28.66
N TYR A 335 -26.99 13.10 28.26
CA TYR A 335 -28.21 13.90 28.31
C TYR A 335 -29.16 13.38 29.40
N GLU A 336 -29.34 14.17 30.47
CA GLU A 336 -30.37 14.03 31.54
C GLU A 336 -31.84 14.04 31.04
N LYS A 337 -32.01 14.17 29.73
CA LYS A 337 -33.26 14.12 28.95
C LYS A 337 -32.84 13.79 27.52
N PRO A 338 -33.06 12.56 27.04
CA PRO A 338 -32.74 12.18 25.67
C PRO A 338 -33.50 12.98 24.62
N THR A 339 -32.99 12.99 23.38
CA THR A 339 -33.53 13.76 22.23
C THR A 339 -33.97 12.91 21.02
N PRO A 340 -34.55 11.70 21.17
CA PRO A 340 -34.87 10.81 20.04
C PRO A 340 -35.75 11.49 18.99
N GLY A 341 -35.25 11.56 17.74
CA GLY A 341 -35.90 12.19 16.60
C GLY A 341 -35.75 13.73 16.53
N LEU A 342 -34.96 14.33 17.43
CA LEU A 342 -34.78 15.78 17.57
C LEU A 342 -33.28 16.15 17.57
N PRO A 343 -32.88 17.35 17.11
CA PRO A 343 -31.48 17.73 17.15
C PRO A 343 -30.96 17.90 18.59
N ASN A 344 -29.84 17.28 18.90
CA ASN A 344 -29.16 17.28 20.21
C ASN A 344 -28.83 18.70 20.72
N ALA A 345 -28.75 19.66 19.81
CA ALA A 345 -28.52 21.08 20.11
C ALA A 345 -29.77 21.84 20.64
N THR A 346 -30.96 21.24 20.68
CA THR A 346 -32.22 21.97 20.98
C THR A 346 -32.48 22.26 22.47
N ASN A 347 -31.83 21.57 23.40
CA ASN A 347 -32.12 21.64 24.86
C ASN A 347 -30.94 22.18 25.68
N ASP A 348 -30.32 23.28 25.26
CA ASP A 348 -29.02 23.79 25.73
C ASP A 348 -28.94 24.27 27.22
N GLN A 349 -29.96 24.01 28.04
CA GLN A 349 -29.99 24.31 29.49
C GLN A 349 -30.59 23.20 30.37
N LYS A 350 -30.02 21.99 30.36
CA LYS A 350 -30.13 21.10 31.54
C LYS A 350 -29.00 20.10 31.82
N TYR A 351 -27.81 20.30 31.26
CA TYR A 351 -26.72 19.31 31.29
C TYR A 351 -25.44 19.84 31.98
N SER A 352 -24.63 18.93 32.51
CA SER A 352 -23.34 19.25 33.14
C SER A 352 -22.26 19.55 32.10
N VAL A 353 -21.27 20.38 32.48
CA VAL A 353 -20.29 20.95 31.55
C VAL A 353 -19.21 19.95 31.14
N THR A 354 -19.15 19.70 29.83
CA THR A 354 -17.98 19.25 29.03
C THR A 354 -17.23 18.00 29.51
N LEU A 355 -17.35 16.93 28.74
CA LEU A 355 -16.55 15.71 28.84
C LEU A 355 -15.96 15.27 27.48
N HIS A 356 -15.14 14.22 27.52
CA HIS A 356 -14.77 13.34 26.40
C HIS A 356 -14.02 13.88 25.15
N THR A 357 -13.76 15.19 25.01
CA THR A 357 -12.91 15.70 23.88
C THR A 357 -11.53 16.18 24.27
N GLN A 358 -11.45 17.00 25.33
CA GLN A 358 -10.27 17.84 25.53
C GLN A 358 -9.22 17.10 26.37
N LYS A 359 -8.31 16.42 25.67
CA LYS A 359 -7.16 15.71 26.25
C LYS A 359 -6.30 16.64 27.14
N PRO A 360 -5.58 16.12 28.16
CA PRO A 360 -4.62 16.90 28.92
C PRO A 360 -3.48 17.41 28.03
N ARG A 361 -2.82 18.49 28.44
CA ARG A 361 -1.68 19.08 27.72
C ARG A 361 -0.43 19.04 28.59
N PHE A 362 0.66 18.60 28.00
CA PHE A 362 2.01 18.73 28.55
C PHE A 362 2.56 20.12 28.19
N SER A 363 3.36 20.73 29.06
CA SER A 363 4.00 22.04 28.79
C SER A 363 5.38 21.93 28.11
N VAL A 364 5.79 20.71 27.79
CA VAL A 364 7.02 20.31 27.09
C VAL A 364 6.61 19.11 26.26
N ASP A 365 7.04 19.03 25.00
CA ASP A 365 6.65 17.95 24.11
C ASP A 365 7.45 16.65 24.39
N PRO A 366 6.89 15.46 24.09
CA PRO A 366 7.65 14.20 24.10
C PRO A 366 8.90 14.29 23.22
N GLY A 367 10.00 13.65 23.63
CA GLY A 367 11.26 13.77 22.91
C GLY A 367 12.56 13.52 23.67
N PHE A 368 13.65 13.95 23.05
CA PHE A 368 15.05 13.69 23.42
C PHE A 368 15.66 14.89 24.14
N TYR A 369 16.17 14.65 25.35
CA TYR A 369 16.60 15.71 26.26
C TYR A 369 17.91 15.38 26.98
N ALA A 370 18.90 16.28 26.88
CA ALA A 370 20.19 16.14 27.57
C ALA A 370 20.12 16.34 29.11
N ALA A 371 18.98 16.82 29.62
CA ALA A 371 18.76 17.09 31.04
C ALA A 371 17.28 16.89 31.44
N ASN A 372 17.04 16.71 32.74
CA ASN A 372 15.71 16.49 33.33
C ASN A 372 14.71 17.59 32.95
N GLN A 373 13.46 17.20 32.70
CA GLN A 373 12.37 18.08 32.26
C GLN A 373 11.38 18.37 33.38
N SER A 374 10.84 19.59 33.39
CA SER A 374 9.86 20.07 34.37
C SER A 374 8.52 20.31 33.67
N VAL A 375 7.74 19.25 33.50
CA VAL A 375 6.50 19.26 32.70
C VAL A 375 5.32 19.68 33.58
N VAL A 376 4.59 20.71 33.18
CA VAL A 376 3.30 21.06 33.78
C VAL A 376 2.20 20.31 33.05
N LEU A 377 1.39 19.56 33.81
CA LEU A 377 0.14 19.00 33.30
C LEU A 377 -0.96 20.05 33.41
N SER A 378 -1.76 20.20 32.37
CA SER A 378 -2.92 21.09 32.35
C SER A 378 -4.11 20.47 31.64
N THR A 379 -5.32 20.82 32.09
CA THR A 379 -6.58 20.51 31.41
C THR A 379 -7.35 21.81 31.20
N PRO A 380 -7.98 22.04 30.03
CA PRO A 380 -8.83 23.18 29.80
C PRO A 380 -10.17 23.11 30.56
N THR A 381 -10.60 21.92 31.02
CA THR A 381 -11.87 21.75 31.71
C THR A 381 -11.74 22.03 33.22
N ALA A 382 -12.42 23.06 33.71
CA ALA A 382 -12.35 23.47 35.11
C ALA A 382 -13.01 22.43 36.05
N GLY A 383 -12.39 22.18 37.21
CA GLY A 383 -12.89 21.24 38.22
C GLY A 383 -12.35 19.81 38.11
N TYR A 384 -11.63 19.48 37.04
CA TYR A 384 -11.08 18.16 36.78
C TYR A 384 -9.73 17.93 37.49
N LYS A 385 -9.44 16.68 37.82
CA LYS A 385 -8.18 16.18 38.38
C LYS A 385 -7.39 15.51 37.26
N ILE A 386 -6.09 15.75 37.15
CA ILE A 386 -5.28 15.03 36.16
C ILE A 386 -4.65 13.82 36.85
N TYR A 387 -4.90 12.63 36.30
CA TYR A 387 -4.27 11.39 36.71
C TYR A 387 -3.21 11.01 35.68
N TYR A 388 -2.09 10.45 36.13
CA TYR A 388 -0.93 10.19 35.27
C TYR A 388 -0.07 9.02 35.75
N THR A 389 0.69 8.44 34.83
CA THR A 389 1.71 7.40 35.07
C THR A 389 3.04 7.80 34.40
N LEU A 390 4.13 7.10 34.73
CA LEU A 390 5.49 7.42 34.24
C LEU A 390 6.23 6.21 33.61
N ASP A 391 5.54 5.07 33.53
CA ASP A 391 6.05 3.75 33.14
C ASP A 391 5.19 3.06 32.07
N GLY A 392 4.21 3.77 31.51
CA GLY A 392 3.29 3.25 30.49
C GLY A 392 2.05 2.50 31.02
N SER A 393 1.92 2.28 32.33
CA SER A 393 0.67 1.75 32.93
C SER A 393 -0.52 2.67 32.70
N ASP A 394 -1.76 2.16 32.74
CA ASP A 394 -2.94 2.99 32.48
C ASP A 394 -3.12 4.13 33.51
N PRO A 395 -3.29 5.39 33.08
CA PRO A 395 -3.46 6.50 34.00
C PRO A 395 -4.80 6.48 34.76
N TRP A 396 -5.78 5.66 34.38
CA TRP A 396 -7.00 5.42 35.17
C TRP A 396 -6.72 4.69 36.49
N ASP A 397 -5.82 3.69 36.47
CA ASP A 397 -5.41 2.93 37.67
C ASP A 397 -4.39 3.69 38.55
N SER A 398 -4.01 4.90 38.15
CA SER A 398 -3.06 5.71 38.92
C SER A 398 -3.64 6.16 40.27
N GLY A 399 -3.01 5.72 41.35
CA GLY A 399 -3.23 6.29 42.68
C GLY A 399 -2.74 7.75 42.84
N THR A 400 -2.17 8.36 41.79
CA THR A 400 -1.51 9.66 41.86
C THR A 400 -2.22 10.72 41.01
N TYR A 401 -2.87 11.68 41.67
CA TYR A 401 -3.47 12.84 41.02
C TYR A 401 -2.55 14.07 41.10
N VAL A 402 -2.64 14.94 40.10
CA VAL A 402 -1.98 16.25 40.02
C VAL A 402 -3.02 17.33 39.75
N TYR A 403 -2.91 18.44 40.49
CA TYR A 403 -3.69 19.64 40.23
C TYR A 403 -3.10 20.43 39.06
N SER A 404 -3.95 20.83 38.11
CA SER A 404 -3.58 21.57 36.90
C SER A 404 -2.68 22.77 37.23
N GLY A 405 -1.54 22.90 36.52
CA GLY A 405 -0.57 23.97 36.73
C GLY A 405 0.62 23.61 37.63
N ASN A 406 0.60 22.48 38.35
CA ASN A 406 1.77 21.99 39.09
C ASN A 406 2.77 21.26 38.16
N PRO A 407 4.09 21.51 38.30
CA PRO A 407 5.11 20.81 37.53
C PRO A 407 5.48 19.44 38.12
N ILE A 408 5.41 18.39 37.31
CA ILE A 408 6.06 17.09 37.58
C ILE A 408 7.50 17.11 37.05
N GLN A 409 8.42 16.42 37.74
CA GLN A 409 9.83 16.34 37.35
C GLN A 409 10.09 15.00 36.65
N LEU A 410 10.32 15.04 35.34
CA LEU A 410 10.76 13.89 34.56
C LEU A 410 12.29 13.86 34.59
N ASN A 411 12.85 12.83 35.21
CA ASN A 411 14.29 12.69 35.40
C ASN A 411 14.84 11.58 34.49
N ALA A 412 16.14 11.63 34.16
CA ALA A 412 16.81 10.49 33.56
C ALA A 412 16.62 9.22 34.43
N VAL A 413 16.12 8.15 33.82
CA VAL A 413 15.88 6.87 34.49
C VAL A 413 17.17 6.04 34.43
N ALA A 414 17.43 5.23 35.46
CA ALA A 414 18.48 4.22 35.38
C ALA A 414 18.06 3.11 34.38
N PRO A 415 19.00 2.52 33.62
CA PRO A 415 18.72 1.32 32.83
C PRO A 415 18.02 0.23 33.67
N ALA A 416 17.02 -0.42 33.07
CA ALA A 416 16.23 -1.45 33.71
C ALA A 416 17.09 -2.71 33.95
N THR A 417 16.96 -3.31 35.13
CA THR A 417 17.52 -4.64 35.49
C THR A 417 16.41 -5.67 35.77
N SER A 418 15.16 -5.27 35.54
CA SER A 418 13.92 -6.01 35.72
C SER A 418 12.80 -5.15 35.13
N GLY A 419 11.79 -5.75 34.51
CA GLY A 419 10.72 -5.01 33.83
C GLY A 419 10.09 -5.85 32.73
N LEU A 420 9.50 -5.19 31.74
CA LEU A 420 8.88 -5.85 30.57
C LEU A 420 9.90 -6.68 29.79
N SER A 421 11.15 -6.21 29.73
CA SER A 421 12.26 -6.91 29.07
C SER A 421 12.66 -8.24 29.74
N TRP A 422 12.20 -8.50 30.97
CA TRP A 422 12.40 -9.76 31.70
C TRP A 422 11.18 -10.69 31.67
N ILE A 423 10.11 -10.34 30.96
CA ILE A 423 8.98 -11.23 30.70
C ILE A 423 9.37 -12.22 29.60
N ARG A 424 9.12 -13.52 29.81
CA ARG A 424 9.33 -14.56 28.78
C ARG A 424 8.22 -14.50 27.73
N THR A 425 8.60 -14.41 26.46
CA THR A 425 7.68 -14.13 25.34
C THR A 425 7.45 -15.33 24.41
N ASN A 426 8.00 -16.50 24.75
CA ASN A 426 7.71 -17.79 24.13
C ASN A 426 7.77 -18.95 25.17
N PRO A 427 7.41 -20.20 24.81
CA PRO A 427 7.46 -21.35 25.73
C PRO A 427 8.90 -21.72 26.13
N VAL A 428 9.09 -22.69 27.03
CA VAL A 428 10.44 -23.26 27.30
C VAL A 428 10.79 -24.38 26.33
N GLU A 429 9.76 -25.03 25.80
CA GLU A 429 9.76 -26.20 24.94
C GLU A 429 10.32 -25.90 23.53
N ILE A 430 10.32 -24.61 23.13
CA ILE A 430 11.08 -24.16 21.95
C ILE A 430 12.58 -24.42 22.11
N GLY A 431 13.10 -24.41 23.34
CA GLY A 431 14.51 -24.73 23.64
C GLY A 431 14.89 -26.19 23.37
N GLU A 432 13.92 -27.07 23.17
CA GLU A 432 14.13 -28.47 22.78
C GLU A 432 14.02 -28.71 21.26
N THR A 433 13.48 -27.73 20.51
CA THR A 433 13.09 -27.89 19.08
C THR A 433 13.72 -26.86 18.14
N VAL A 434 13.92 -25.62 18.59
CA VAL A 434 14.68 -24.55 17.94
C VAL A 434 15.49 -23.81 19.04
N PRO A 435 16.62 -24.39 19.52
CA PRO A 435 17.30 -23.93 20.74
C PRO A 435 17.69 -22.44 20.72
N ASP A 436 18.15 -21.95 19.58
CA ASP A 436 18.64 -20.57 19.40
C ASP A 436 17.49 -19.54 19.34
N ALA A 437 16.24 -19.98 19.17
CA ALA A 437 15.04 -19.17 19.32
C ALA A 437 14.46 -19.19 20.76
N ALA A 438 15.09 -19.85 21.72
CA ALA A 438 14.63 -19.86 23.11
C ALA A 438 14.87 -18.50 23.79
N TRP A 439 13.83 -17.91 24.39
CA TRP A 439 13.96 -16.65 25.13
C TRP A 439 15.01 -16.76 26.24
N GLN A 440 15.97 -15.83 26.24
CA GLN A 440 16.93 -15.62 27.31
C GLN A 440 16.69 -14.26 27.99
N PRO A 441 16.97 -14.14 29.31
CA PRO A 441 16.90 -12.85 29.99
C PRO A 441 18.00 -11.89 29.50
N PRO A 442 17.75 -10.56 29.46
CA PRO A 442 18.75 -9.59 29.02
C PRO A 442 20.06 -9.65 29.81
N VAL A 443 21.18 -9.45 29.13
CA VAL A 443 22.51 -9.37 29.74
C VAL A 443 22.70 -7.99 30.39
N GLY A 444 22.83 -7.96 31.71
CA GLY A 444 23.10 -6.71 32.44
C GLY A 444 21.86 -5.84 32.61
N SER A 445 21.72 -4.81 31.77
CA SER A 445 20.68 -3.79 31.92
C SER A 445 20.24 -3.16 30.60
N VAL A 446 18.93 -2.93 30.44
CA VAL A 446 18.30 -2.42 29.22
C VAL A 446 18.04 -0.91 29.34
N SER A 447 18.38 -0.13 28.31
CA SER A 447 18.11 1.33 28.29
C SER A 447 16.62 1.65 28.51
N LYS A 448 16.33 2.62 29.39
CA LYS A 448 14.96 3.01 29.76
C LYS A 448 14.71 4.52 29.68
N ALA A 449 13.62 4.90 29.02
CA ALA A 449 13.05 6.25 28.94
C ALA A 449 11.85 6.41 29.91
N VAL A 450 11.36 7.64 30.10
CA VAL A 450 10.13 7.90 30.86
C VAL A 450 8.94 7.89 29.91
N VAL A 451 7.84 7.22 30.27
CA VAL A 451 6.59 7.23 29.48
C VAL A 451 5.47 7.88 30.27
N LEU A 452 5.16 9.13 29.92
CA LEU A 452 4.11 9.90 30.57
C LEU A 452 2.78 9.64 29.86
N ARG A 453 1.85 8.94 30.49
CA ARG A 453 0.43 8.86 30.08
C ARG A 453 -0.42 9.71 31.04
N ALA A 454 -1.45 10.39 30.55
CA ALA A 454 -2.33 11.21 31.40
C ALA A 454 -3.77 11.35 30.87
N ILE A 455 -4.72 11.37 31.80
CA ILE A 455 -6.15 11.67 31.59
C ILE A 455 -6.64 12.72 32.59
N ALA A 456 -7.67 13.50 32.22
CA ALA A 456 -8.38 14.38 33.14
C ALA A 456 -9.69 13.72 33.57
N VAL A 457 -9.82 13.41 34.86
CA VAL A 457 -10.98 12.75 35.48
C VAL A 457 -11.82 13.78 36.24
N ASP A 458 -13.13 13.59 36.23
CA ASP A 458 -14.11 14.56 36.75
C ASP A 458 -14.14 14.68 38.30
N GLY A 459 -15.06 15.52 38.77
CA GLY A 459 -15.29 15.73 40.21
C GLY A 459 -15.77 14.47 40.92
N THR A 460 -16.64 13.68 40.27
CA THR A 460 -17.27 12.46 40.81
C THR A 460 -16.38 11.22 40.71
N GLY A 461 -15.48 11.15 39.72
CA GLY A 461 -14.64 9.98 39.47
C GLY A 461 -15.29 8.94 38.55
N LYS A 462 -16.32 9.32 37.78
CA LYS A 462 -17.01 8.46 36.80
C LYS A 462 -16.48 8.64 35.37
N PHE A 463 -15.97 9.81 35.02
CA PHE A 463 -15.72 10.17 33.62
C PHE A 463 -14.34 10.78 33.37
N CYS A 464 -13.73 10.46 32.22
CA CYS A 464 -12.44 10.98 31.79
C CYS A 464 -12.47 11.72 30.43
N SER A 465 -11.44 12.52 30.19
CA SER A 465 -10.98 12.90 28.84
C SER A 465 -10.27 11.73 28.15
N PRO A 466 -10.14 11.74 26.82
CA PRO A 466 -9.22 10.84 26.13
C PRO A 466 -7.77 11.13 26.55
N GLU A 467 -6.90 10.13 26.41
CA GLU A 467 -5.50 10.19 26.87
C GLU A 467 -4.62 11.10 26.01
N THR A 468 -3.70 11.82 26.66
CA THR A 468 -2.44 12.28 26.05
C THR A 468 -1.29 11.48 26.63
N SER A 469 -0.41 10.98 25.76
CA SER A 469 0.78 10.24 26.14
C SER A 469 1.99 10.57 25.29
N GLY A 470 3.18 10.24 25.79
CA GLY A 470 4.43 10.34 25.04
C GLY A 470 5.69 10.02 25.86
N THR A 471 6.76 9.70 25.16
CA THR A 471 8.03 9.22 25.72
C THR A 471 9.09 10.34 25.80
N TYR A 472 9.81 10.37 26.92
CA TYR A 472 10.87 11.33 27.19
C TYR A 472 12.20 10.57 27.37
N PHE A 473 13.05 10.66 26.35
CA PHE A 473 14.38 10.07 26.29
C PHE A 473 15.39 11.03 26.94
N ILE A 474 15.49 10.94 28.27
CA ILE A 474 16.26 11.89 29.08
C ILE A 474 17.62 11.29 29.47
N GLY A 475 18.71 11.96 29.06
CA GLY A 475 20.07 11.65 29.51
C GLY A 475 21.10 11.51 28.38
N PRO A 476 22.40 11.44 28.71
CA PRO A 476 23.48 11.36 27.72
C PRO A 476 23.46 10.05 26.89
N SER A 477 22.87 8.97 27.42
CA SER A 477 22.66 7.70 26.72
C SER A 477 21.81 7.82 25.45
N PHE A 478 21.00 8.88 25.33
CA PHE A 478 20.16 9.13 24.16
C PHE A 478 20.67 10.29 23.29
N SER A 479 21.88 10.80 23.56
CA SER A 479 22.44 11.97 22.86
C SER A 479 23.09 11.66 21.51
N THR A 480 23.37 10.39 21.23
CA THR A 480 23.92 9.88 19.97
C THR A 480 22.99 8.81 19.43
N ARG A 481 22.34 9.08 18.30
CA ARG A 481 21.41 8.15 17.61
C ARG A 481 21.83 8.03 16.15
N THR A 482 22.01 6.82 15.66
CA THR A 482 22.23 6.55 14.23
C THR A 482 20.98 6.04 13.54
N LEU A 483 20.06 5.40 14.26
CA LEU A 483 18.77 4.94 13.76
C LEU A 483 17.60 5.82 14.21
N PRO A 484 16.54 5.99 13.39
CA PRO A 484 15.26 6.52 13.85
C PRO A 484 14.72 5.68 15.01
N THR A 485 13.98 6.30 15.91
CA THR A 485 13.43 5.63 17.09
C THR A 485 11.91 5.51 17.00
N VAL A 486 11.39 4.34 17.35
CA VAL A 486 9.96 4.07 17.48
C VAL A 486 9.64 3.79 18.94
N SER A 487 8.68 4.52 19.51
CA SER A 487 8.15 4.24 20.84
C SER A 487 6.71 3.74 20.73
N ILE A 488 6.45 2.57 21.29
CA ILE A 488 5.12 1.99 21.48
C ILE A 488 4.70 2.22 22.92
N ILE A 489 3.54 2.87 23.10
CA ILE A 489 2.91 3.12 24.40
C ILE A 489 1.56 2.41 24.40
N THR A 490 1.33 1.57 25.41
CA THR A 490 0.13 0.74 25.57
C THR A 490 -0.01 0.35 27.03
N ASP A 491 -1.20 -0.09 27.46
CA ASP A 491 -1.23 -0.93 28.65
C ASP A 491 -0.37 -2.19 28.45
N ALA A 492 0.29 -2.65 29.51
CA ALA A 492 1.16 -3.82 29.45
C ALA A 492 0.38 -5.12 29.21
N ASP A 493 -0.87 -5.23 29.70
CA ASP A 493 -1.66 -6.45 29.57
C ASP A 493 -2.13 -6.71 28.12
N ASN A 494 -2.21 -5.67 27.27
CA ASN A 494 -2.42 -5.82 25.82
C ASN A 494 -1.34 -6.70 25.15
N LEU A 495 -0.11 -6.70 25.70
CA LEU A 495 1.02 -7.46 25.19
C LEU A 495 1.33 -8.69 26.04
N PHE A 496 1.36 -8.55 27.37
CA PHE A 496 1.91 -9.54 28.30
C PHE A 496 0.87 -10.16 29.23
N GLY A 497 -0.39 -9.68 29.18
CA GLY A 497 -1.48 -10.17 30.01
C GLY A 497 -1.84 -11.62 29.67
N PHE A 498 -2.11 -12.44 30.69
CA PHE A 498 -2.30 -13.88 30.51
C PHE A 498 -3.44 -14.22 29.52
N THR A 499 -4.59 -13.56 29.64
CA THR A 499 -5.80 -13.89 28.86
C THR A 499 -5.76 -13.36 27.42
N SER A 500 -5.26 -12.15 27.21
CA SER A 500 -5.42 -11.37 25.97
C SER A 500 -4.13 -10.76 25.43
N GLY A 501 -3.01 -10.91 26.15
CA GLY A 501 -1.71 -10.35 25.77
C GLY A 501 -1.15 -11.03 24.53
N ILE A 502 -0.99 -10.27 23.44
CA ILE A 502 -0.67 -10.82 22.12
C ILE A 502 0.81 -11.20 21.94
N TYR A 503 1.66 -11.01 22.96
CA TYR A 503 3.11 -11.18 22.88
C TYR A 503 3.62 -12.38 23.72
N VAL A 504 2.74 -13.13 24.38
CA VAL A 504 3.09 -14.25 25.29
C VAL A 504 2.42 -15.56 24.86
N PRO A 505 2.87 -16.74 25.35
CA PRO A 505 2.13 -17.99 25.14
C PRO A 505 0.72 -17.94 25.74
N GLY A 506 0.62 -17.40 26.97
CA GLY A 506 -0.63 -17.03 27.63
C GLY A 506 -1.64 -18.16 27.83
N LYS A 507 -2.92 -17.78 27.91
CA LYS A 507 -4.06 -18.67 28.15
C LYS A 507 -4.20 -19.74 27.08
N TYR A 508 -4.05 -19.39 25.80
CA TYR A 508 -4.22 -20.36 24.71
C TYR A 508 -3.14 -21.46 24.71
N TYR A 509 -1.96 -21.19 25.25
CA TYR A 509 -0.95 -22.21 25.55
C TYR A 509 -1.30 -23.03 26.80
N ALA A 510 -1.69 -22.36 27.88
CA ALA A 510 -1.96 -23.01 29.17
C ALA A 510 -3.21 -23.91 29.17
N ASP A 511 -4.20 -23.61 28.34
CA ASP A 511 -5.45 -24.37 28.20
C ASP A 511 -5.39 -25.45 27.11
N SER A 512 -4.36 -25.47 26.25
CA SER A 512 -4.26 -26.47 25.17
C SER A 512 -3.94 -27.86 25.75
N PRO A 513 -4.73 -28.89 25.42
CA PRO A 513 -4.42 -30.27 25.81
C PRO A 513 -3.22 -30.86 25.03
N GLU A 514 -2.84 -30.26 23.90
CA GLU A 514 -1.62 -30.56 23.13
C GLU A 514 -0.38 -29.80 23.63
N GLY A 515 -0.56 -28.67 24.32
CA GLY A 515 0.52 -27.80 24.81
C GLY A 515 1.34 -27.21 23.68
N TYR A 516 2.62 -27.60 23.56
CA TYR A 516 3.48 -27.21 22.44
C TYR A 516 3.14 -27.95 21.13
N GLY A 517 2.36 -29.03 21.19
CA GLY A 517 2.01 -29.83 20.00
C GLY A 517 3.21 -30.46 19.29
N ASP A 518 2.97 -31.03 18.11
CA ASP A 518 3.99 -31.76 17.33
C ASP A 518 4.82 -30.84 16.39
N ASN A 519 4.47 -29.55 16.27
CA ASN A 519 5.17 -28.59 15.41
C ASN A 519 6.28 -27.86 16.18
N LYS A 520 7.48 -27.75 15.59
CA LYS A 520 8.65 -27.07 16.20
C LYS A 520 8.42 -25.62 16.63
N TRP A 521 7.33 -24.97 16.20
CA TRP A 521 6.97 -23.59 16.55
C TRP A 521 5.84 -23.45 17.59
N GLY A 522 5.18 -24.53 18.04
CA GLY A 522 4.04 -24.41 18.95
C GLY A 522 2.75 -23.86 18.32
N LYS A 523 2.59 -23.99 16.99
CA LYS A 523 1.36 -23.59 16.28
C LYS A 523 0.21 -24.59 16.53
N PRO A 524 -1.05 -24.16 16.71
CA PRO A 524 -1.56 -22.77 16.86
C PRO A 524 -1.73 -22.36 18.35
N HIS A 525 -1.06 -23.04 19.27
CA HIS A 525 -1.40 -23.10 20.70
C HIS A 525 -0.87 -21.91 21.53
N ALA A 526 -1.06 -20.65 21.10
CA ALA A 526 -0.54 -19.49 21.86
C ALA A 526 -1.37 -18.22 21.64
N ASN A 527 -1.37 -17.28 22.59
CA ASN A 527 -1.99 -15.97 22.40
C ASN A 527 -1.40 -15.25 21.17
N TYR A 528 -0.08 -15.31 20.95
CA TYR A 528 0.58 -14.75 19.76
C TYR A 528 0.28 -15.50 18.45
N HIS A 529 -0.43 -16.64 18.50
CA HIS A 529 -0.89 -17.41 17.34
C HIS A 529 -2.39 -17.27 17.05
N GLN A 530 -3.16 -16.54 17.87
CA GLN A 530 -4.56 -16.27 17.55
C GLN A 530 -4.66 -15.14 16.54
N ASP A 531 -5.58 -15.28 15.60
CA ASP A 531 -6.05 -14.27 14.64
C ASP A 531 -7.58 -14.37 14.58
N ASN A 532 -8.28 -13.27 14.26
CA ASN A 532 -9.71 -13.30 14.01
C ASN A 532 -10.19 -12.18 13.08
N ASP A 533 -11.15 -12.51 12.22
CA ASP A 533 -11.74 -11.58 11.24
C ASP A 533 -12.51 -10.44 11.95
N ASP A 534 -13.06 -10.73 13.13
CA ASP A 534 -13.76 -9.78 14.00
C ASP A 534 -12.86 -8.72 14.66
N GLN A 535 -11.55 -8.74 14.42
CA GLN A 535 -10.55 -7.78 14.92
C GLN A 535 -10.42 -7.72 16.46
N THR A 536 -11.08 -8.59 17.23
CA THR A 536 -10.98 -8.58 18.71
C THR A 536 -9.62 -9.05 19.22
N TRP A 537 -8.73 -9.55 18.37
CA TRP A 537 -7.32 -9.79 18.68
C TRP A 537 -6.37 -8.62 18.35
N GLU A 538 -6.87 -7.53 17.77
CA GLU A 538 -6.14 -6.28 17.59
C GLU A 538 -5.99 -5.52 18.93
N ARG A 539 -4.88 -4.81 19.12
CA ARG A 539 -4.61 -4.06 20.36
C ARG A 539 -4.34 -2.58 20.07
N PRO A 540 -4.94 -1.64 20.83
CA PRO A 540 -4.66 -0.22 20.67
C PRO A 540 -3.25 0.11 21.18
N VAL A 541 -2.49 0.85 20.38
CA VAL A 541 -1.20 1.44 20.78
C VAL A 541 -1.15 2.91 20.40
N GLN A 542 -0.50 3.74 21.21
CA GLN A 542 0.00 5.04 20.78
C GLN A 542 1.43 4.84 20.28
N LEU A 543 1.66 5.11 18.99
CA LEU A 543 2.95 5.00 18.33
C LEU A 543 3.56 6.40 18.13
N GLU A 544 4.80 6.57 18.57
CA GLU A 544 5.60 7.75 18.29
C GLU A 544 6.81 7.39 17.41
N PHE A 545 7.02 8.16 16.34
CA PHE A 545 8.17 8.02 15.45
C PHE A 545 9.08 9.24 15.58
N PHE A 546 10.39 9.02 15.76
CA PHE A 546 11.39 10.07 15.96
C PHE A 546 12.53 9.96 14.96
N GLU A 547 12.75 11.00 14.15
CA GLU A 547 13.90 11.09 13.25
C GLU A 547 15.21 11.32 14.01
N THR A 548 16.33 10.82 13.47
CA THR A 548 17.68 10.98 14.06
C THR A 548 18.09 12.44 14.25
N ALA A 549 17.63 13.32 13.35
CA ALA A 549 17.88 14.76 13.39
C ALA A 549 16.83 15.57 14.18
N GLN A 550 15.76 14.95 14.69
CA GLN A 550 14.67 15.63 15.40
C GLN A 550 14.65 15.25 16.89
N ASN A 551 14.41 16.23 17.76
CA ASN A 551 14.29 15.99 19.20
C ASN A 551 12.87 15.59 19.61
N THR A 552 11.83 16.11 18.95
CA THR A 552 10.43 15.71 19.15
C THR A 552 10.03 14.61 18.19
N SER A 553 8.87 13.98 18.39
CA SER A 553 8.31 13.03 17.43
C SER A 553 7.92 13.73 16.12
N ALA A 554 8.16 13.06 14.99
CA ALA A 554 7.76 13.48 13.65
C ALA A 554 6.26 13.22 13.43
N PHE A 555 5.74 12.14 14.01
CA PHE A 555 4.31 11.92 14.24
C PHE A 555 4.08 11.12 15.54
N SER A 556 2.88 11.28 16.11
CA SER A 556 2.40 10.56 17.29
C SER A 556 0.94 10.19 17.05
N LEU A 557 0.65 8.91 16.78
CA LEU A 557 -0.64 8.42 16.32
C LEU A 557 -1.13 7.23 17.14
N ALA A 558 -2.43 7.15 17.38
CA ALA A 558 -3.06 5.90 17.80
C ALA A 558 -3.16 4.96 16.58
N LEU A 559 -2.84 3.68 16.78
CA LEU A 559 -2.89 2.63 15.75
C LEU A 559 -3.37 1.31 16.37
N GLY A 560 -3.84 0.41 15.52
CA GLY A 560 -4.09 -0.98 15.86
C GLY A 560 -2.83 -1.82 15.66
N MET A 561 -2.62 -2.81 16.53
CA MET A 561 -1.47 -3.69 16.48
C MET A 561 -1.86 -5.17 16.59
N THR A 562 -1.33 -6.01 15.70
CA THR A 562 -1.39 -7.48 15.77
C THR A 562 0.01 -8.10 15.62
N MET A 563 0.13 -9.42 15.78
CA MET A 563 1.34 -10.17 15.45
C MET A 563 1.28 -10.63 14.00
N HIS A 564 2.43 -10.64 13.30
CA HIS A 564 2.52 -11.09 11.92
C HIS A 564 3.59 -12.16 11.72
N GLY A 565 3.45 -12.95 10.67
CA GLY A 565 4.35 -14.04 10.28
C GLY A 565 3.78 -15.42 10.59
N GLY A 566 4.54 -16.45 10.20
CA GLY A 566 4.20 -17.86 10.39
C GLY A 566 4.73 -18.40 11.73
N GLY A 567 5.75 -19.27 11.66
CA GLY A 567 6.42 -19.79 12.86
C GLY A 567 7.17 -18.71 13.65
N THR A 568 7.56 -17.63 12.98
CA THR A 568 8.26 -16.47 13.53
C THR A 568 7.49 -15.75 14.64
N ARG A 569 6.17 -15.93 14.78
CA ARG A 569 5.41 -15.42 15.94
C ARG A 569 5.86 -16.06 17.27
N ALA A 570 6.47 -17.24 17.23
CA ALA A 570 7.05 -17.91 18.41
C ALA A 570 8.45 -17.39 18.80
N ILE A 571 9.05 -16.47 18.04
CA ILE A 571 10.38 -15.90 18.34
C ILE A 571 10.27 -14.90 19.52
N PRO A 572 11.34 -14.71 20.34
CA PRO A 572 11.34 -13.78 21.48
C PRO A 572 11.07 -12.32 21.07
N GLN A 573 11.71 -11.85 20.01
CA GLN A 573 11.35 -10.63 19.29
C GLN A 573 10.33 -10.97 18.21
N LYS A 574 9.14 -10.37 18.25
CA LYS A 574 8.07 -10.64 17.30
C LYS A 574 7.99 -9.54 16.26
N THR A 575 7.49 -9.88 15.08
CA THR A 575 7.09 -8.89 14.09
C THR A 575 5.79 -8.23 14.53
N LEU A 576 5.82 -6.89 14.67
CA LEU A 576 4.66 -6.08 15.04
C LEU A 576 4.01 -5.52 13.78
N TYR A 577 2.70 -5.73 13.64
CA TYR A 577 1.91 -5.30 12.48
C TYR A 577 1.04 -4.11 12.87
N LEU A 578 1.28 -2.94 12.28
CA LEU A 578 0.71 -1.66 12.70
C LEU A 578 -0.20 -1.08 11.62
N MET A 579 -1.44 -0.71 11.98
CA MET A 579 -2.46 -0.28 11.01
C MET A 579 -3.32 0.90 11.48
N ALA A 580 -3.67 1.76 10.53
CA ALA A 580 -4.56 2.91 10.74
C ALA A 580 -6.02 2.55 10.43
N ARG A 581 -6.95 2.87 11.33
CA ARG A 581 -8.40 2.66 11.16
C ARG A 581 -9.14 3.91 11.63
N LEU A 582 -9.86 4.60 10.72
CA LEU A 582 -10.54 5.84 11.03
C LEU A 582 -11.57 5.69 12.16
N GLY A 583 -12.36 4.61 12.12
CA GLY A 583 -13.40 4.29 13.10
C GLY A 583 -12.94 3.55 14.36
N GLU A 584 -11.64 3.54 14.68
CA GLU A 584 -11.10 3.04 15.97
C GLU A 584 -10.00 3.95 16.53
N TYR A 585 -9.10 4.43 15.66
CA TYR A 585 -7.89 5.17 16.05
C TYR A 585 -7.85 6.60 15.50
N GLY A 586 -8.97 7.09 14.97
CA GLY A 586 -9.17 8.47 14.51
C GLY A 586 -8.44 8.85 13.21
N ASN A 587 -7.66 7.94 12.61
CA ASN A 587 -6.89 8.18 11.39
C ASN A 587 -7.07 7.01 10.42
N ASP A 588 -7.34 7.29 9.14
CA ASP A 588 -7.51 6.24 8.12
C ASP A 588 -6.18 5.77 7.50
N LEU A 589 -5.13 6.59 7.63
CA LEU A 589 -3.78 6.42 7.08
C LEU A 589 -2.75 7.02 8.07
N VAL A 590 -1.50 6.54 7.99
CA VAL A 590 -0.32 7.24 8.51
C VAL A 590 0.17 8.20 7.44
N ASP A 591 -0.03 9.50 7.64
CA ASP A 591 0.42 10.58 6.73
C ASP A 591 1.88 10.97 7.04
N TYR A 592 2.81 10.09 6.69
CA TYR A 592 4.25 10.30 6.83
C TYR A 592 5.05 9.41 5.84
N PRO A 593 6.12 9.92 5.19
CA PRO A 593 7.04 9.10 4.39
C PRO A 593 7.90 8.19 5.28
N LEU A 594 7.35 7.02 5.63
CA LEU A 594 8.04 6.00 6.42
C LEU A 594 9.34 5.53 5.76
N PHE A 595 9.36 5.45 4.43
CA PHE A 595 10.50 5.02 3.61
C PHE A 595 10.93 6.16 2.67
N PRO A 596 11.92 7.00 3.04
CA PRO A 596 12.30 8.20 2.27
C PRO A 596 12.87 7.94 0.87
N ASP A 597 13.22 6.69 0.55
CA ASP A 597 13.73 6.26 -0.76
C ASP A 597 12.62 5.73 -1.70
N GLU A 598 11.35 5.96 -1.34
CA GLU A 598 10.15 5.61 -2.13
C GLU A 598 9.27 6.86 -2.35
N ASP A 599 8.51 6.92 -3.44
CA ASP A 599 7.62 8.06 -3.76
C ASP A 599 6.40 8.19 -2.82
N ALA A 600 6.15 7.19 -1.97
CA ALA A 600 4.96 7.09 -1.13
C ALA A 600 5.06 7.92 0.16
N THR A 601 4.08 8.79 0.40
CA THR A 601 4.03 9.63 1.61
C THR A 601 2.95 9.23 2.61
N THR A 602 2.10 8.25 2.29
CA THR A 602 0.97 7.83 3.12
C THR A 602 0.83 6.31 3.14
N TYR A 603 0.62 5.70 4.31
CA TYR A 603 0.55 4.23 4.45
C TYR A 603 -0.68 3.80 5.25
N LYS A 604 -1.37 2.75 4.80
CA LYS A 604 -2.51 2.17 5.54
C LYS A 604 -2.05 1.30 6.71
N ARG A 605 -0.98 0.54 6.50
CA ARG A 605 -0.35 -0.38 7.45
C ARG A 605 1.09 -0.68 7.07
N PHE A 606 1.91 -1.07 8.04
CA PHE A 606 3.33 -1.38 7.89
C PHE A 606 3.81 -2.32 9.01
N LEU A 607 5.00 -2.88 8.86
CA LEU A 607 5.58 -3.80 9.85
C LEU A 607 6.78 -3.19 10.58
N LEU A 608 6.98 -3.64 11.81
CA LEU A 608 8.30 -3.70 12.46
C LEU A 608 8.71 -5.18 12.47
N ARG A 609 9.40 -5.65 11.40
CA ARG A 609 9.81 -7.05 11.23
C ARG A 609 11.02 -7.37 12.11
N ASN A 610 11.01 -8.54 12.76
CA ASN A 610 12.13 -9.04 13.57
C ASN A 610 13.25 -9.68 12.73
N ASP A 611 13.28 -9.44 11.42
CA ASP A 611 14.07 -10.18 10.41
C ASP A 611 13.84 -11.70 10.32
N GLY A 612 12.65 -12.16 10.73
CA GLY A 612 12.18 -13.52 10.48
C GLY A 612 13.01 -14.57 11.20
N ASN A 613 13.50 -15.56 10.46
CA ASN A 613 14.35 -16.65 10.93
C ASN A 613 15.84 -16.30 10.96
N ASP A 614 16.30 -15.24 10.30
CA ASP A 614 17.69 -14.74 10.45
C ASP A 614 17.93 -14.19 11.87
N TRP A 615 16.88 -13.86 12.62
CA TRP A 615 16.92 -13.34 13.99
C TRP A 615 17.74 -14.19 14.99
N TYR A 616 17.83 -15.50 14.80
CA TYR A 616 18.67 -16.39 15.61
C TYR A 616 19.91 -16.92 14.87
N GLY A 617 20.20 -16.38 13.68
CA GLY A 617 21.36 -16.72 12.86
C GLY A 617 21.20 -17.99 12.00
N PRO A 618 22.22 -18.30 11.17
CA PRO A 618 22.24 -19.50 10.34
C PRO A 618 22.33 -20.76 11.21
N MET A 619 21.72 -21.86 10.77
CA MET A 619 21.67 -23.13 11.51
C MET A 619 23.01 -23.90 11.59
N SER A 620 24.13 -23.24 11.31
CA SER A 620 25.48 -23.84 11.31
C SER A 620 26.50 -23.01 12.09
N ASP A 621 27.10 -23.66 13.07
CA ASP A 621 28.38 -23.43 13.74
C ASP A 621 28.64 -22.15 14.57
N GLU A 622 28.00 -21.00 14.35
CA GLU A 622 28.12 -19.84 15.28
C GLU A 622 26.82 -19.15 15.74
N GLY A 623 25.68 -19.30 15.04
CA GLY A 623 24.37 -18.85 15.55
C GLY A 623 24.22 -17.34 15.82
N ILE A 624 24.92 -16.50 15.04
CA ILE A 624 24.82 -15.03 15.13
C ILE A 624 23.86 -14.54 14.03
N SER A 625 22.85 -13.74 14.41
CA SER A 625 21.95 -13.07 13.46
C SER A 625 22.67 -12.01 12.63
N THR A 626 22.33 -11.87 11.34
CA THR A 626 22.77 -10.69 10.57
C THR A 626 21.89 -9.47 10.86
N MET A 627 20.59 -9.67 11.15
CA MET A 627 19.54 -8.65 11.22
C MET A 627 19.35 -7.84 9.91
N LEU A 628 19.84 -8.37 8.79
CA LEU A 628 19.89 -7.68 7.50
C LEU A 628 19.38 -8.51 6.32
N LYS A 629 19.38 -9.83 6.42
CA LYS A 629 19.43 -10.75 5.27
C LYS A 629 18.29 -10.57 4.27
N ASP A 630 17.04 -10.65 4.75
CA ASP A 630 15.87 -10.46 3.89
C ASP A 630 15.86 -9.03 3.30
N ALA A 631 16.19 -8.03 4.12
CA ALA A 631 16.21 -6.64 3.70
C ALA A 631 17.26 -6.34 2.61
N VAL A 632 18.50 -6.85 2.75
CA VAL A 632 19.55 -6.58 1.74
C VAL A 632 19.30 -7.32 0.44
N PHE A 633 18.71 -8.52 0.46
CA PHE A 633 18.34 -9.23 -0.77
C PHE A 633 17.24 -8.46 -1.52
N HIS A 634 16.22 -7.95 -0.82
CA HIS A 634 15.24 -7.01 -1.39
C HIS A 634 15.88 -5.73 -1.96
N ARG A 635 16.81 -5.10 -1.23
CA ARG A 635 17.53 -3.90 -1.72
C ARG A 635 18.35 -4.18 -2.98
N ILE A 636 19.04 -5.34 -3.03
CA ILE A 636 19.84 -5.74 -4.19
C ILE A 636 18.97 -5.76 -5.46
N VAL A 637 17.74 -6.28 -5.41
CA VAL A 637 16.86 -6.42 -6.59
C VAL A 637 15.80 -5.34 -6.77
N LYS A 638 15.84 -4.22 -6.03
CA LYS A 638 14.82 -3.14 -6.11
C LYS A 638 14.56 -2.58 -7.53
N GLY A 639 15.50 -2.73 -8.46
CA GLY A 639 15.37 -2.32 -9.87
C GLY A 639 14.82 -3.38 -10.85
N LEU A 640 14.44 -4.57 -10.38
CA LEU A 640 13.84 -5.63 -11.22
C LEU A 640 12.32 -5.42 -11.39
N ASN A 641 11.73 -6.08 -12.39
CA ASN A 641 10.27 -6.11 -12.58
C ASN A 641 9.59 -7.09 -11.59
N THR A 642 9.88 -6.97 -10.29
CA THR A 642 9.22 -7.76 -9.23
C THR A 642 8.83 -6.86 -8.05
N SER A 643 7.82 -7.27 -7.30
CA SER A 643 7.42 -6.53 -6.10
C SER A 643 8.41 -6.79 -4.97
N VAL A 644 8.83 -5.75 -4.28
CA VAL A 644 9.79 -5.79 -3.16
C VAL A 644 9.30 -4.92 -2.01
N MET A 645 9.44 -5.38 -0.76
CA MET A 645 9.20 -4.54 0.42
C MET A 645 10.35 -3.54 0.62
N ALA A 646 10.06 -2.24 0.69
CA ALA A 646 11.01 -1.25 1.18
C ALA A 646 11.47 -1.55 2.62
N TYR A 647 12.60 -0.96 3.02
CA TYR A 647 13.29 -1.25 4.28
C TYR A 647 13.81 0.02 4.96
N ARG A 648 13.67 0.07 6.29
CA ARG A 648 14.32 1.07 7.14
C ARG A 648 14.59 0.51 8.55
N PRO A 649 15.83 0.44 9.03
CA PRO A 649 16.11 -0.03 10.39
C PRO A 649 15.71 1.02 11.43
N VAL A 650 15.13 0.59 12.54
CA VAL A 650 14.70 1.47 13.64
C VAL A 650 15.01 0.88 15.02
N ASN A 651 15.28 1.73 16.00
CA ASN A 651 15.35 1.34 17.40
C ASN A 651 13.94 1.30 18.00
N ALA A 652 13.47 0.13 18.44
CA ALA A 652 12.15 -0.01 19.07
C ALA A 652 12.22 0.14 20.60
N PHE A 653 11.20 0.77 21.18
CA PHE A 653 10.96 0.86 22.62
C PHE A 653 9.50 0.50 22.92
N ILE A 654 9.26 -0.29 23.98
CA ILE A 654 7.91 -0.61 24.48
C ILE A 654 7.78 -0.10 25.91
N ASN A 655 6.83 0.79 26.17
CA ASN A 655 6.66 1.50 27.45
C ASN A 655 7.99 2.03 28.02
N GLY A 656 8.82 2.56 27.12
CA GLY A 656 10.10 3.18 27.43
C GLY A 656 11.27 2.22 27.64
N GLU A 657 11.08 0.90 27.68
CA GLU A 657 12.18 -0.08 27.67
C GLU A 657 12.63 -0.40 26.25
N TYR A 658 13.94 -0.37 25.99
CA TYR A 658 14.51 -0.73 24.69
C TYR A 658 14.21 -2.19 24.33
N TRP A 659 13.77 -2.40 23.09
CA TRP A 659 13.27 -3.68 22.59
C TRP A 659 14.12 -4.29 21.47
N GLY A 660 15.21 -3.62 21.09
CA GLY A 660 16.12 -4.03 20.01
C GLY A 660 15.93 -3.21 18.72
N ILE A 661 16.86 -3.42 17.79
CA ILE A 661 16.68 -3.07 16.38
C ILE A 661 15.50 -3.87 15.82
N HIS A 662 14.58 -3.19 15.12
CA HIS A 662 13.53 -3.78 14.28
C HIS A 662 13.69 -3.27 12.85
N ASN A 663 13.38 -4.12 11.87
CA ASN A 663 13.41 -3.76 10.46
C ASN A 663 12.02 -3.28 10.04
N MET A 664 11.83 -1.96 9.92
CA MET A 664 10.56 -1.41 9.45
C MET A 664 10.39 -1.74 7.96
N ARG A 665 9.23 -2.27 7.56
CA ARG A 665 8.93 -2.73 6.17
C ARG A 665 7.54 -2.30 5.70
N GLU A 666 7.40 -2.15 4.39
CA GLU A 666 6.09 -2.11 3.74
C GLU A 666 5.33 -3.44 3.94
N SER A 667 4.00 -3.37 3.96
CA SER A 667 3.13 -4.54 4.16
C SER A 667 2.64 -5.08 2.83
N PHE A 668 3.05 -6.30 2.47
CA PHE A 668 2.64 -6.98 1.24
C PHE A 668 1.16 -7.39 1.27
N ASP A 669 0.32 -6.46 0.82
CA ASP A 669 -1.13 -6.60 0.75
C ASP A 669 -1.74 -5.62 -0.27
N LYS A 670 -3.06 -5.66 -0.46
CA LYS A 670 -3.77 -4.77 -1.42
C LYS A 670 -3.49 -3.28 -1.25
N HIS A 671 -3.17 -2.81 -0.04
CA HIS A 671 -2.82 -1.42 0.21
C HIS A 671 -1.37 -1.10 -0.15
N TYR A 672 -0.43 -2.06 -0.14
CA TYR A 672 0.87 -1.87 -0.81
C TYR A 672 0.67 -1.82 -2.33
N LEU A 673 -0.14 -2.70 -2.93
CA LEU A 673 -0.42 -2.65 -4.37
C LEU A 673 -1.03 -1.30 -4.78
N ALA A 674 -1.95 -0.77 -3.97
CA ALA A 674 -2.49 0.58 -4.15
C ALA A 674 -1.44 1.69 -3.97
N THR A 675 -0.60 1.61 -2.94
CA THR A 675 0.43 2.63 -2.64
C THR A 675 1.58 2.62 -3.66
N ARG A 676 1.96 1.44 -4.16
CA ARG A 676 3.10 1.21 -5.06
C ARG A 676 2.76 1.43 -6.53
N TYR A 677 1.58 0.97 -6.96
CA TYR A 677 1.19 0.93 -8.38
C TYR A 677 -0.03 1.81 -8.68
N GLY A 678 -0.60 2.49 -7.69
CA GLY A 678 -1.77 3.37 -7.85
C GLY A 678 -3.09 2.63 -8.09
N LEU A 679 -3.14 1.33 -7.78
CA LEU A 679 -4.31 0.47 -7.96
C LEU A 679 -5.42 0.80 -6.95
N ASP A 680 -6.68 0.58 -7.34
CA ASP A 680 -7.79 0.50 -6.39
C ASP A 680 -7.66 -0.80 -5.58
N ALA A 681 -7.55 -0.65 -4.26
CA ALA A 681 -7.27 -1.75 -3.33
C ALA A 681 -8.41 -2.78 -3.29
N ASP A 682 -9.66 -2.38 -3.52
CA ASP A 682 -10.80 -3.30 -3.51
C ASP A 682 -11.12 -3.85 -4.92
N ASN A 683 -10.13 -3.79 -5.83
CA ASN A 683 -10.18 -4.24 -7.23
C ASN A 683 -8.85 -4.90 -7.67
N VAL A 684 -8.19 -5.60 -6.74
CA VAL A 684 -7.04 -6.48 -6.99
C VAL A 684 -7.33 -7.87 -6.45
N ASP A 685 -6.76 -8.89 -7.09
CA ASP A 685 -6.76 -10.25 -6.56
C ASP A 685 -5.35 -10.59 -6.07
N MET A 686 -5.25 -11.26 -4.92
CA MET A 686 -4.00 -11.71 -4.32
C MET A 686 -4.11 -13.18 -3.89
N LEU A 687 -3.20 -14.01 -4.37
CA LEU A 687 -3.14 -15.46 -4.14
C LEU A 687 -1.75 -15.84 -3.59
N MET A 688 -1.69 -16.91 -2.80
CA MET A 688 -0.45 -17.52 -2.30
C MET A 688 -0.43 -19.02 -2.62
N HIS A 689 0.78 -19.59 -2.59
CA HIS A 689 0.98 -21.03 -2.47
C HIS A 689 1.00 -21.48 -1.00
N GLU A 690 0.25 -22.54 -0.69
CA GLU A 690 0.29 -23.21 0.61
C GLU A 690 0.52 -24.72 0.41
N GLU A 691 1.30 -25.37 1.29
CA GLU A 691 1.56 -26.82 1.27
C GLU A 691 0.25 -27.65 1.40
N GLU A 692 0.02 -28.64 0.50
CA GLU A 692 -1.20 -29.47 0.58
C GLU A 692 -1.14 -30.37 1.83
N LYS A 693 -2.09 -30.18 2.76
CA LYS A 693 -2.15 -30.85 4.08
C LYS A 693 -2.26 -32.39 4.03
N LEU A 694 -2.43 -32.99 2.85
CA LEU A 694 -2.47 -34.44 2.63
C LEU A 694 -1.29 -34.97 1.78
N ASP A 695 -0.49 -34.09 1.17
CA ASP A 695 0.56 -34.44 0.21
C ASP A 695 1.62 -33.33 0.11
N ASN A 696 2.70 -33.45 0.88
CA ASN A 696 3.74 -32.43 1.03
C ASN A 696 4.73 -32.30 -0.16
N ASP A 697 4.40 -32.93 -1.29
CA ASP A 697 5.01 -32.71 -2.60
C ASP A 697 4.09 -31.87 -3.54
N LYS A 698 3.05 -31.23 -3.00
CA LYS A 698 2.10 -30.36 -3.73
C LYS A 698 1.79 -29.04 -3.02
N VAL A 699 1.17 -28.16 -3.80
CA VAL A 699 0.67 -26.84 -3.45
C VAL A 699 -0.85 -26.80 -3.64
N GLN A 700 -1.56 -26.13 -2.74
CA GLN A 700 -2.90 -25.59 -2.96
C GLN A 700 -2.81 -24.07 -3.18
N ILE A 701 -3.69 -23.52 -4.02
CA ILE A 701 -3.79 -22.07 -4.26
C ILE A 701 -4.73 -21.49 -3.19
N THR A 702 -4.19 -20.67 -2.28
CA THR A 702 -4.96 -20.03 -1.20
C THR A 702 -5.13 -18.55 -1.52
N ARG A 703 -6.38 -18.06 -1.51
CA ARG A 703 -6.69 -16.65 -1.74
C ARG A 703 -6.46 -15.79 -0.49
N ILE A 704 -5.69 -14.70 -0.66
CA ILE A 704 -5.33 -13.74 0.39
C ILE A 704 -6.35 -12.60 0.45
N ASP A 705 -6.68 -12.02 -0.71
CA ASP A 705 -7.62 -10.90 -0.89
C ASP A 705 -8.18 -10.93 -2.33
N GLY A 706 -9.22 -10.16 -2.62
CA GLY A 706 -9.87 -10.11 -3.93
C GLY A 706 -11.08 -11.02 -4.11
N ASP A 707 -11.57 -11.12 -5.35
CA ASP A 707 -12.88 -11.69 -5.66
C ASP A 707 -12.94 -13.21 -5.41
N LYS A 708 -14.15 -13.70 -5.13
CA LYS A 708 -14.42 -15.03 -4.58
C LYS A 708 -13.82 -16.19 -5.39
N ASN A 709 -13.74 -16.03 -6.71
CA ASN A 709 -13.37 -17.09 -7.65
C ASN A 709 -11.99 -16.84 -8.31
N SER A 710 -11.18 -15.90 -7.81
CA SER A 710 -9.91 -15.54 -8.45
C SER A 710 -8.84 -16.64 -8.36
N ASP A 711 -8.99 -17.52 -7.37
CA ASP A 711 -8.35 -18.83 -7.24
C ASP A 711 -8.80 -19.79 -8.37
N GLU A 712 -10.11 -20.00 -8.55
CA GLU A 712 -10.68 -20.82 -9.65
C GLU A 712 -10.22 -20.34 -11.05
N GLU A 713 -10.11 -19.01 -11.26
CA GLU A 713 -9.61 -18.41 -12.50
C GLU A 713 -8.11 -18.61 -12.75
N TYR A 714 -7.31 -18.79 -11.68
CA TYR A 714 -5.89 -19.13 -11.81
C TYR A 714 -5.70 -20.63 -12.09
N GLU A 715 -6.45 -21.50 -11.41
CA GLU A 715 -6.40 -22.94 -11.68
C GLU A 715 -6.77 -23.27 -13.13
N GLU A 716 -7.81 -22.62 -13.69
CA GLU A 716 -8.19 -22.74 -15.10
C GLU A 716 -7.14 -22.17 -16.09
N LEU A 717 -6.31 -21.21 -15.68
CA LEU A 717 -5.14 -20.79 -16.48
C LEU A 717 -4.07 -21.90 -16.52
N ILE A 718 -3.77 -22.52 -15.39
CA ILE A 718 -2.77 -23.60 -15.29
C ILE A 718 -3.24 -24.84 -16.05
N ASP A 719 -4.51 -25.21 -15.95
CA ASP A 719 -5.11 -26.29 -16.73
C ASP A 719 -5.14 -25.97 -18.23
N TRP A 720 -5.38 -24.71 -18.62
CA TRP A 720 -5.25 -24.27 -20.01
C TRP A 720 -3.82 -24.43 -20.52
N ILE A 721 -2.81 -24.03 -19.74
CA ILE A 721 -1.38 -24.19 -20.07
C ILE A 721 -1.01 -25.67 -20.21
N GLN A 722 -1.52 -26.53 -19.32
CA GLN A 722 -1.31 -27.98 -19.37
C GLN A 722 -1.91 -28.62 -20.64
N ALA A 723 -3.05 -28.10 -21.10
CA ALA A 723 -3.68 -28.53 -22.35
C ALA A 723 -3.07 -27.92 -23.63
N ASN A 724 -2.36 -26.78 -23.52
CA ASN A 724 -1.88 -25.99 -24.67
C ASN A 724 -0.39 -25.62 -24.51
N PRO A 725 0.55 -26.53 -24.85
CA PRO A 725 1.98 -26.35 -24.59
C PRO A 725 2.57 -25.03 -25.11
N LEU A 726 3.33 -24.34 -24.25
CA LEU A 726 3.88 -23.00 -24.55
C LEU A 726 5.10 -23.03 -25.49
N SER A 727 5.66 -24.21 -25.76
CA SER A 727 6.63 -24.45 -26.84
C SER A 727 6.09 -24.12 -28.23
N ILE A 728 4.78 -23.91 -28.37
CA ILE A 728 4.12 -23.34 -29.55
C ILE A 728 3.99 -21.82 -29.32
N ASP A 729 4.66 -21.01 -30.14
CA ASP A 729 4.72 -19.54 -29.96
C ASP A 729 3.32 -18.90 -29.83
N ALA A 730 2.33 -19.31 -30.61
CA ALA A 730 0.97 -18.77 -30.52
C ALA A 730 0.25 -19.04 -29.17
N ASN A 731 0.66 -20.08 -28.43
CA ASN A 731 0.15 -20.36 -27.08
C ASN A 731 0.87 -19.47 -26.04
N TYR A 732 2.19 -19.33 -26.17
CA TYR A 732 3.01 -18.43 -25.35
C TYR A 732 2.60 -16.96 -25.52
N GLU A 733 2.43 -16.49 -26.76
CA GLU A 733 1.91 -15.16 -27.08
C GLU A 733 0.56 -14.91 -26.40
N ARG A 734 -0.38 -15.88 -26.50
CA ARG A 734 -1.69 -15.77 -25.84
C ARG A 734 -1.56 -15.61 -24.32
N VAL A 735 -0.75 -16.44 -23.67
CA VAL A 735 -0.55 -16.40 -22.21
C VAL A 735 0.19 -15.14 -21.75
N GLN A 736 0.99 -14.49 -22.60
CA GLN A 736 1.55 -13.17 -22.30
C GLN A 736 0.56 -12.00 -22.44
N THR A 737 -0.59 -12.18 -23.08
CA THR A 737 -1.55 -11.07 -23.29
C THR A 737 -2.43 -10.79 -22.08
N ALA A 738 -2.82 -9.53 -21.92
CA ALA A 738 -3.94 -9.12 -21.05
C ALA A 738 -5.31 -9.34 -21.73
N ALA A 739 -5.41 -10.24 -22.72
CA ALA A 739 -6.64 -10.50 -23.45
C ALA A 739 -7.43 -11.61 -22.74
N VAL A 740 -8.47 -11.20 -21.99
CA VAL A 740 -9.42 -12.12 -21.37
C VAL A 740 -10.00 -13.08 -22.41
N PHE A 741 -10.05 -14.37 -22.07
CA PHE A 741 -10.82 -15.37 -22.78
C PHE A 741 -11.58 -16.24 -21.80
N THR A 742 -12.76 -16.75 -22.18
CA THR A 742 -13.49 -17.70 -21.34
C THR A 742 -13.24 -19.15 -21.72
N ASN A 743 -13.36 -20.04 -20.73
CA ASN A 743 -13.41 -21.48 -20.95
C ASN A 743 -14.82 -21.95 -21.38
N ALA A 744 -15.07 -23.26 -21.42
CA ALA A 744 -16.38 -23.83 -21.77
C ALA A 744 -17.45 -23.74 -20.67
N LEU A 745 -17.10 -23.16 -19.51
CA LEU A 745 -17.97 -22.90 -18.34
C LEU A 745 -18.20 -21.40 -18.10
N ASP A 746 -17.78 -20.55 -19.06
CA ASP A 746 -17.77 -19.07 -18.98
C ASP A 746 -16.87 -18.46 -17.89
N ILE A 747 -15.93 -19.23 -17.32
CA ILE A 747 -14.90 -18.75 -16.37
C ILE A 747 -13.89 -17.85 -17.10
N VAL A 748 -13.53 -16.71 -16.51
CA VAL A 748 -12.63 -15.70 -17.07
C VAL A 748 -11.16 -16.09 -16.86
N ILE A 749 -10.41 -16.29 -17.95
CA ILE A 749 -8.98 -16.60 -17.90
C ILE A 749 -8.17 -15.37 -18.34
N THR A 750 -7.15 -15.04 -17.55
CA THR A 750 -6.21 -13.93 -17.76
C THR A 750 -4.77 -14.43 -17.93
N GLY A 751 -3.94 -13.71 -18.69
CA GLY A 751 -2.53 -14.08 -18.89
C GLY A 751 -1.62 -13.77 -17.70
N ILE A 752 -0.31 -13.95 -17.91
CA ILE A 752 0.76 -13.66 -16.95
C ILE A 752 1.72 -12.60 -17.51
N ASP A 753 2.35 -11.82 -16.63
CA ASP A 753 3.49 -11.00 -17.04
C ASP A 753 4.78 -11.82 -16.92
N ALA A 754 5.08 -12.62 -17.94
CA ALA A 754 6.25 -13.50 -17.89
C ALA A 754 7.59 -12.72 -17.82
N THR A 755 7.61 -11.40 -18.05
CA THR A 755 8.82 -10.59 -17.81
C THR A 755 9.05 -10.32 -16.33
N ASN A 756 7.97 -10.14 -15.55
CA ASN A 756 7.99 -10.13 -14.10
C ASN A 756 8.32 -11.53 -13.55
N HIS A 757 7.67 -12.57 -14.06
CA HIS A 757 7.95 -13.95 -13.65
C HIS A 757 9.42 -14.33 -13.89
N ALA A 758 10.01 -13.92 -15.02
CA ALA A 758 11.44 -14.13 -15.29
C ALA A 758 12.33 -13.45 -14.23
N ASP A 759 12.10 -12.17 -13.92
CA ASP A 759 12.88 -11.44 -12.92
C ASP A 759 12.73 -12.00 -11.49
N TYR A 760 11.52 -12.44 -11.14
CA TYR A 760 11.21 -13.14 -9.88
C TYR A 760 11.96 -14.48 -9.76
N ILE A 761 11.83 -15.36 -10.77
CA ILE A 761 12.55 -16.64 -10.82
C ILE A 761 14.08 -16.42 -10.79
N ILE A 762 14.59 -15.37 -11.44
CA ILE A 762 16.02 -15.02 -11.39
C ILE A 762 16.42 -14.65 -9.95
N ALA A 763 15.64 -13.85 -9.23
CA ALA A 763 15.94 -13.49 -7.84
C ALA A 763 15.92 -14.72 -6.91
N GLU A 764 14.86 -15.53 -6.94
CA GLU A 764 14.72 -16.72 -6.09
C GLU A 764 15.80 -17.76 -6.38
N THR A 765 16.11 -18.00 -7.65
CA THR A 765 17.19 -18.93 -8.04
C THR A 765 18.58 -18.38 -7.72
N PHE A 766 18.78 -17.05 -7.74
CA PHE A 766 20.06 -16.44 -7.37
C PHE A 766 20.31 -16.55 -5.86
N PHE A 767 19.37 -16.12 -5.03
CA PHE A 767 19.48 -16.19 -3.56
C PHE A 767 19.33 -17.62 -3.00
N ALA A 768 18.94 -18.60 -3.84
CA ALA A 768 18.73 -19.99 -3.47
C ALA A 768 17.76 -20.16 -2.29
N ASN A 769 16.58 -19.56 -2.42
CA ASN A 769 15.46 -19.80 -1.51
C ASN A 769 14.92 -21.23 -1.70
N THR A 770 14.92 -22.05 -0.65
CA THR A 770 14.49 -23.47 -0.71
C THR A 770 13.30 -23.80 0.18
N ASP A 771 12.67 -22.80 0.81
CA ASP A 771 11.30 -22.92 1.35
C ASP A 771 10.30 -22.61 0.21
N TRP A 772 10.67 -21.62 -0.61
CA TRP A 772 10.25 -21.51 -2.00
C TRP A 772 10.66 -22.77 -2.80
N PRO A 773 9.83 -23.28 -3.74
CA PRO A 773 8.63 -22.64 -4.31
C PRO A 773 7.28 -23.21 -3.82
N ILE A 774 7.28 -24.11 -2.82
CA ILE A 774 6.04 -24.66 -2.25
C ILE A 774 5.40 -23.66 -1.28
N ASN A 775 6.24 -22.96 -0.52
CA ASN A 775 5.84 -21.81 0.29
C ASN A 775 6.36 -20.50 -0.34
N ASN A 776 6.07 -19.37 0.31
CA ASN A 776 6.67 -18.05 0.03
C ASN A 776 6.52 -17.58 -1.43
N CYS A 777 5.42 -17.95 -2.09
CA CYS A 777 5.12 -17.60 -3.47
C CYS A 777 3.77 -16.86 -3.55
N ASP A 778 3.82 -15.55 -3.30
CA ASP A 778 2.68 -14.65 -3.37
C ASP A 778 2.59 -13.98 -4.75
N PHE A 779 1.39 -13.84 -5.29
CA PHE A 779 1.16 -13.26 -6.62
C PHE A 779 -0.21 -12.58 -6.74
N TRP A 780 -0.32 -11.65 -7.68
CA TRP A 780 -1.45 -10.72 -7.79
C TRP A 780 -1.76 -10.30 -9.23
N ARG A 781 -2.96 -9.74 -9.43
CA ARG A 781 -3.35 -9.00 -10.64
C ARG A 781 -4.28 -7.84 -10.28
N ALA A 782 -4.43 -6.87 -11.18
CA ALA A 782 -5.63 -6.03 -11.14
C ALA A 782 -6.85 -6.90 -11.54
N HIS A 783 -7.89 -6.94 -10.72
CA HIS A 783 -9.06 -7.81 -10.95
C HIS A 783 -9.80 -7.39 -12.24
N THR A 784 -10.03 -6.09 -12.42
CA THR A 784 -10.42 -5.50 -13.70
C THR A 784 -9.33 -4.59 -14.27
N ASN A 785 -9.43 -4.22 -15.55
CA ASN A 785 -8.41 -3.42 -16.23
C ASN A 785 -8.41 -1.95 -15.76
N GLN A 786 -7.40 -1.60 -14.98
CA GLN A 786 -7.10 -0.27 -14.44
C GLN A 786 -5.97 0.47 -15.22
N THR A 787 -5.58 0.02 -16.41
CA THR A 787 -4.41 0.58 -17.14
C THR A 787 -4.51 2.09 -17.42
N ALA A 788 -5.72 2.63 -17.51
CA ALA A 788 -5.99 4.05 -17.72
C ALA A 788 -5.60 4.95 -16.53
N THR A 789 -5.49 4.38 -15.32
CA THR A 789 -5.06 5.07 -14.08
C THR A 789 -3.68 4.61 -13.61
N CYS A 790 -3.36 3.32 -13.76
CA CYS A 790 -2.22 2.67 -13.10
C CYS A 790 -1.09 2.25 -14.07
N GLY A 791 -1.21 2.58 -15.37
CA GLY A 791 -0.23 2.17 -16.38
C GLY A 791 -0.18 0.65 -16.58
N ALA A 792 1.00 0.09 -16.85
CA ALA A 792 1.16 -1.34 -17.16
C ALA A 792 0.73 -2.26 -16.01
N PHE A 793 0.93 -1.83 -14.75
CA PHE A 793 0.53 -2.58 -13.55
C PHE A 793 -0.99 -2.67 -13.37
N GLY A 794 -1.77 -1.82 -14.06
CA GLY A 794 -3.23 -1.90 -14.11
C GLY A 794 -3.79 -2.89 -15.11
N ASP A 795 -2.96 -3.70 -15.80
CA ASP A 795 -3.49 -4.80 -16.61
C ASP A 795 -3.83 -6.03 -15.75
N THR A 796 -4.70 -6.90 -16.27
CA THR A 796 -5.23 -8.05 -15.53
C THR A 796 -4.29 -9.26 -15.55
N ARG A 797 -2.98 -9.08 -15.81
CA ARG A 797 -2.01 -10.19 -15.87
C ARG A 797 -1.44 -10.49 -14.50
N TRP A 798 -1.30 -11.78 -14.20
CA TRP A 798 -0.69 -12.26 -12.95
C TRP A 798 0.80 -11.89 -12.85
N ARG A 799 1.20 -11.47 -11.65
CA ARG A 799 2.55 -11.00 -11.29
C ARG A 799 2.96 -11.52 -9.91
N TRP A 800 4.20 -11.94 -9.78
CA TRP A 800 4.76 -12.48 -8.53
C TRP A 800 5.44 -11.39 -7.69
N MET A 801 5.52 -11.69 -6.39
CA MET A 801 6.07 -10.85 -5.33
C MET A 801 7.20 -11.61 -4.64
N LEU A 802 8.35 -10.96 -4.45
CA LEU A 802 9.52 -11.57 -3.81
C LEU A 802 9.39 -11.41 -2.29
N TYR A 803 9.32 -12.50 -1.53
CA TYR A 803 8.96 -12.46 -0.10
C TYR A 803 9.69 -13.53 0.75
N ASP A 804 9.90 -13.25 2.04
CA ASP A 804 10.44 -14.16 3.07
C ASP A 804 11.80 -14.84 2.70
N LEU A 805 12.85 -14.02 2.50
CA LEU A 805 14.17 -14.47 2.06
C LEU A 805 15.19 -14.75 3.18
N ASP A 806 14.83 -14.59 4.46
CA ASP A 806 15.76 -14.79 5.57
C ASP A 806 16.25 -16.24 5.74
N VAL A 807 15.59 -17.24 5.15
CA VAL A 807 16.10 -18.62 5.05
C VAL A 807 16.84 -18.94 3.75
N ALA A 808 16.90 -18.01 2.78
CA ALA A 808 17.52 -18.26 1.48
C ALA A 808 19.02 -18.57 1.62
N GLY A 809 19.52 -19.53 0.84
CA GLY A 809 20.91 -19.99 0.89
C GLY A 809 21.26 -21.02 1.95
N ASP A 810 20.29 -21.50 2.76
CA ASP A 810 20.49 -22.55 3.78
C ASP A 810 21.05 -23.88 3.22
N LYS A 811 20.96 -24.11 1.90
CA LYS A 811 21.55 -25.29 1.22
C LYS A 811 22.96 -25.05 0.64
N GLY A 812 23.58 -23.91 0.94
CA GLY A 812 24.93 -23.57 0.46
C GLY A 812 24.93 -22.80 -0.86
N ALA A 813 26.07 -22.20 -1.20
CA ALA A 813 26.22 -21.39 -2.40
C ALA A 813 26.31 -22.23 -3.69
N ASP A 814 26.54 -23.53 -3.62
CA ASP A 814 26.58 -24.47 -4.75
C ASP A 814 25.21 -25.10 -5.08
N PHE A 815 24.14 -24.75 -4.38
CA PHE A 815 22.82 -25.33 -4.63
C PHE A 815 22.23 -24.90 -6.00
N ASP A 816 21.95 -25.89 -6.85
CA ASP A 816 21.40 -25.69 -8.20
C ASP A 816 19.86 -25.63 -8.18
N MET A 817 19.35 -24.41 -8.07
CA MET A 817 17.92 -24.12 -8.08
C MET A 817 17.23 -24.42 -9.43
N LEU A 818 17.94 -24.33 -10.55
CA LEU A 818 17.34 -24.59 -11.87
C LEU A 818 17.02 -26.09 -12.02
N LYS A 819 17.95 -26.93 -11.57
CA LYS A 819 17.76 -28.38 -11.45
C LYS A 819 16.76 -28.78 -10.37
N TYR A 820 16.62 -28.01 -9.29
CA TYR A 820 15.57 -28.22 -8.29
C TYR A 820 14.18 -27.97 -8.90
N LEU A 821 14.00 -26.85 -9.61
CA LEU A 821 12.75 -26.51 -10.32
C LEU A 821 12.39 -27.50 -11.43
N SER A 822 13.37 -28.15 -12.05
CA SER A 822 13.15 -29.19 -13.07
C SER A 822 13.19 -30.63 -12.51
N SER A 823 13.10 -30.79 -11.19
CA SER A 823 13.09 -32.10 -10.54
C SER A 823 11.70 -32.73 -10.54
N ASN A 824 11.64 -34.05 -10.37
CA ASN A 824 10.37 -34.79 -10.28
C ASN A 824 9.45 -34.34 -9.11
N LYS A 825 9.96 -33.64 -8.09
CA LYS A 825 9.13 -33.03 -7.02
C LYS A 825 8.43 -31.74 -7.49
N MET A 826 9.01 -31.07 -8.49
CA MET A 826 8.59 -29.75 -8.99
C MET A 826 7.94 -29.82 -10.38
N SER A 827 7.49 -31.00 -10.81
CA SER A 827 6.97 -31.22 -12.16
C SER A 827 5.83 -32.24 -12.18
N GLY A 828 4.79 -31.99 -12.98
CA GLY A 828 3.68 -32.93 -13.20
C GLY A 828 2.32 -32.47 -12.65
N GLY A 829 2.05 -31.16 -12.64
CA GLY A 829 0.84 -30.55 -12.11
C GLY A 829 1.05 -29.76 -10.82
N SER A 830 2.14 -30.05 -10.07
CA SER A 830 2.58 -29.20 -8.96
C SER A 830 3.11 -27.85 -9.48
N GLU A 831 2.32 -26.80 -9.25
CA GLU A 831 2.76 -25.40 -9.32
C GLU A 831 3.90 -25.13 -8.32
N PRO A 832 4.77 -24.12 -8.57
CA PRO A 832 4.97 -23.35 -9.79
C PRO A 832 6.11 -23.91 -10.67
N GLY A 833 6.78 -24.99 -10.23
CA GLY A 833 7.83 -25.63 -11.02
C GLY A 833 7.32 -26.06 -12.40
N PHE A 834 6.04 -26.46 -12.48
CA PHE A 834 5.31 -26.62 -13.73
C PHE A 834 5.37 -25.37 -14.64
N LEU A 835 4.88 -24.22 -14.19
CA LEU A 835 4.76 -22.99 -15.00
C LEU A 835 6.10 -22.56 -15.61
N ILE A 836 7.16 -22.49 -14.81
CA ILE A 836 8.48 -22.05 -15.32
C ILE A 836 9.09 -23.04 -16.32
N ASN A 837 8.90 -24.35 -16.13
CA ASN A 837 9.32 -25.36 -17.12
C ASN A 837 8.52 -25.25 -18.43
N GLN A 838 7.21 -24.94 -18.36
CA GLN A 838 6.41 -24.67 -19.57
C GLN A 838 6.92 -23.44 -20.30
N LEU A 839 7.24 -22.36 -19.59
CA LEU A 839 7.80 -21.13 -20.18
C LEU A 839 9.18 -21.38 -20.80
N TRP A 840 10.09 -22.09 -20.13
CA TRP A 840 11.39 -22.49 -20.70
C TRP A 840 11.29 -23.45 -21.89
N SER A 841 10.15 -24.12 -22.10
CA SER A 841 9.90 -24.91 -23.32
C SER A 841 9.72 -24.02 -24.56
N ASN A 842 9.39 -22.74 -24.40
CA ASN A 842 9.42 -21.76 -25.49
C ASN A 842 10.85 -21.23 -25.71
N TRP A 843 11.37 -21.41 -26.92
CA TRP A 843 12.74 -21.01 -27.28
C TRP A 843 13.00 -19.50 -27.16
N ASN A 844 11.99 -18.67 -27.45
CA ASN A 844 12.09 -17.22 -27.38
C ASN A 844 12.12 -16.75 -25.92
N PHE A 845 11.21 -17.25 -25.07
CA PHE A 845 11.24 -16.96 -23.63
C PHE A 845 12.52 -17.46 -22.96
N ARG A 846 12.94 -18.70 -23.23
CA ARG A 846 14.13 -19.29 -22.61
C ARG A 846 15.40 -18.49 -22.94
N ASN A 847 15.55 -18.05 -24.19
CA ASN A 847 16.68 -17.19 -24.57
C ASN A 847 16.58 -15.79 -23.94
N TYR A 848 15.39 -15.21 -23.82
CA TYR A 848 15.17 -13.98 -23.06
C TYR A 848 15.57 -14.15 -21.59
N PHE A 849 15.11 -15.21 -20.92
CA PHE A 849 15.40 -15.54 -19.52
C PHE A 849 16.92 -15.66 -19.28
N VAL A 850 17.62 -16.49 -20.06
CA VAL A 850 19.07 -16.67 -19.93
C VAL A 850 19.83 -15.37 -20.22
N THR A 851 19.39 -14.58 -21.21
CA THR A 851 20.00 -13.27 -21.52
C THR A 851 19.76 -12.27 -20.39
N ARG A 852 18.55 -12.24 -19.81
CA ARG A 852 18.20 -11.36 -18.68
C ARG A 852 18.99 -11.73 -17.43
N TYR A 853 19.16 -13.02 -17.12
CA TYR A 853 19.98 -13.49 -16.01
C TYR A 853 21.46 -13.12 -16.24
N ALA A 854 22.02 -13.40 -17.43
CA ALA A 854 23.39 -12.99 -17.78
C ALA A 854 23.59 -11.46 -17.67
N ASN A 855 22.64 -10.67 -18.14
CA ASN A 855 22.66 -9.22 -18.02
C ASN A 855 22.69 -8.77 -16.54
N LEU A 856 21.85 -9.38 -15.69
CA LEU A 856 21.77 -9.08 -14.25
C LEU A 856 23.03 -9.51 -13.49
N LEU A 857 23.64 -10.66 -13.83
CA LEU A 857 24.95 -11.07 -13.31
C LEU A 857 26.06 -10.09 -13.71
N ASN A 858 25.94 -9.42 -14.86
CA ASN A 858 26.87 -8.36 -15.27
C ASN A 858 26.54 -6.97 -14.68
N THR A 859 25.45 -6.81 -13.94
CA THR A 859 24.96 -5.50 -13.43
C THR A 859 24.49 -5.59 -11.97
N THR A 860 23.20 -5.85 -11.73
CA THR A 860 22.57 -5.87 -10.40
C THR A 860 23.24 -6.84 -9.42
N PHE A 861 23.64 -8.04 -9.86
CA PHE A 861 24.29 -9.06 -9.02
C PHE A 861 25.83 -9.02 -9.10
N ARG A 862 26.45 -7.90 -9.51
CA ARG A 862 27.91 -7.76 -9.41
C ARG A 862 28.36 -7.86 -7.94
N PRO A 863 29.36 -8.70 -7.59
CA PRO A 863 29.84 -8.86 -6.22
C PRO A 863 30.17 -7.53 -5.52
N GLU A 864 30.79 -6.58 -6.22
CA GLU A 864 31.17 -5.29 -5.66
C GLU A 864 29.95 -4.40 -5.33
N ARG A 865 28.85 -4.52 -6.10
CA ARG A 865 27.59 -3.82 -5.84
C ARG A 865 26.87 -4.44 -4.63
N MET A 866 26.77 -5.77 -4.59
CA MET A 866 26.11 -6.46 -3.49
C MET A 866 26.85 -6.24 -2.17
N ALA A 867 28.19 -6.39 -2.18
CA ALA A 867 29.04 -6.09 -1.04
C ALA A 867 28.87 -4.65 -0.52
N ALA A 868 28.76 -3.66 -1.43
CA ALA A 868 28.50 -2.27 -1.04
C ALA A 868 27.12 -2.09 -0.36
N ILE A 869 26.05 -2.65 -0.93
CA ILE A 869 24.69 -2.57 -0.35
C ILE A 869 24.62 -3.24 1.03
N ILE A 870 25.27 -4.41 1.17
CA ILE A 870 25.36 -5.15 2.44
C ILE A 870 26.16 -4.34 3.48
N THR A 871 27.33 -3.80 3.09
CA THR A 871 28.20 -3.01 3.98
C THR A 871 27.50 -1.73 4.45
N GLU A 872 26.80 -1.03 3.56
CA GLU A 872 26.05 0.19 3.90
C GLU A 872 24.90 -0.09 4.89
N ALA A 873 24.17 -1.19 4.68
CA ALA A 873 23.11 -1.62 5.61
C ALA A 873 23.69 -2.05 6.97
N ALA A 874 24.86 -2.70 6.98
CA ALA A 874 25.56 -3.06 8.19
C ALA A 874 26.06 -1.82 8.97
N ASP A 875 26.73 -0.88 8.31
CA ASP A 875 27.24 0.34 8.94
C ASP A 875 26.13 1.22 9.53
N ALA A 876 24.89 1.13 9.01
CA ALA A 876 23.74 1.81 9.60
C ALA A 876 23.35 1.25 10.98
N ILE A 877 23.36 -0.08 11.16
CA ILE A 877 22.91 -0.73 12.41
C ILE A 877 24.03 -1.10 13.38
N ALA A 878 25.28 -1.18 12.92
CA ALA A 878 26.45 -1.58 13.72
C ALA A 878 26.58 -0.90 15.09
N PRO A 879 26.28 0.40 15.27
CA PRO A 879 26.36 1.06 16.59
C PRO A 879 25.37 0.53 17.64
N GLU A 880 24.35 -0.23 17.24
CA GLU A 880 23.25 -0.70 18.09
C GLU A 880 23.22 -2.24 18.25
N VAL A 881 24.03 -3.00 17.49
CA VAL A 881 23.94 -4.48 17.47
C VAL A 881 24.31 -5.12 18.81
N GLU A 882 25.36 -4.64 19.49
CA GLU A 882 25.72 -5.16 20.82
C GLU A 882 24.59 -4.92 21.84
N SER A 883 23.88 -3.79 21.74
CA SER A 883 22.72 -3.48 22.58
C SER A 883 21.52 -4.37 22.24
N HIS A 884 21.29 -4.67 20.97
CA HIS A 884 20.28 -5.65 20.52
C HIS A 884 20.60 -7.06 21.07
N PHE A 885 21.84 -7.53 20.92
CA PHE A 885 22.25 -8.86 21.42
C PHE A 885 22.15 -8.95 22.94
N GLN A 886 22.62 -7.93 23.68
CA GLN A 886 22.46 -7.86 25.14
C GLN A 886 21.00 -7.85 25.56
N ARG A 887 20.12 -7.13 24.85
CA ARG A 887 18.66 -7.13 25.11
C ARG A 887 18.05 -8.54 24.98
N TRP A 888 18.59 -9.42 24.14
CA TRP A 888 18.07 -10.78 23.95
C TRP A 888 18.90 -11.89 24.61
N GLY A 889 19.82 -11.52 25.52
CA GLY A 889 20.56 -12.49 26.35
C GLY A 889 21.90 -12.99 25.77
N HIS A 890 22.33 -12.43 24.64
CA HIS A 890 23.59 -12.74 23.98
C HIS A 890 24.68 -11.70 24.33
N SER A 891 25.92 -11.96 23.93
CA SER A 891 27.05 -11.06 24.16
C SER A 891 28.05 -11.10 23.00
N PHE A 892 27.52 -11.16 21.78
CA PHE A 892 28.32 -11.03 20.56
C PHE A 892 28.77 -9.57 20.40
N THR A 893 30.02 -9.39 19.94
CA THR A 893 30.61 -8.08 19.66
C THR A 893 30.35 -7.62 18.23
N GLU A 894 30.49 -6.32 17.94
CA GLU A 894 30.40 -5.77 16.58
C GLU A 894 31.38 -6.46 15.62
N GLU A 895 32.60 -6.81 16.08
CA GLU A 895 33.63 -7.50 15.28
C GLU A 895 33.21 -8.92 14.87
N GLN A 896 32.60 -9.68 15.79
CA GLN A 896 32.07 -11.02 15.49
C GLN A 896 30.90 -10.93 14.51
N TRP A 897 29.94 -10.04 14.79
CA TRP A 897 28.76 -9.87 13.94
C TRP A 897 29.14 -9.40 12.51
N ARG A 898 30.10 -8.48 12.35
CA ARG A 898 30.63 -8.09 11.03
C ARG A 898 31.30 -9.26 10.29
N THR A 899 31.94 -10.18 11.02
CA THR A 899 32.48 -11.41 10.44
C THR A 899 31.35 -12.29 9.93
N THR A 900 30.26 -12.47 10.69
CA THR A 900 29.06 -13.19 10.23
C THR A 900 28.40 -12.54 9.01
N VAL A 901 28.22 -11.21 9.00
CA VAL A 901 27.69 -10.46 7.84
C VAL A 901 28.57 -10.67 6.59
N THR A 902 29.89 -10.72 6.75
CA THR A 902 30.81 -11.00 5.64
C THR A 902 30.58 -12.41 5.10
N ASN A 903 30.66 -13.42 5.96
CA ASN A 903 30.56 -14.83 5.56
C ASN A 903 29.17 -15.18 4.97
N VAL A 904 28.08 -14.75 5.63
CA VAL A 904 26.70 -15.17 5.33
C VAL A 904 26.09 -14.39 4.16
N LEU A 905 26.58 -13.18 3.87
CA LEU A 905 25.99 -12.31 2.84
C LEU A 905 26.99 -11.92 1.75
N ILE A 906 28.18 -11.43 2.10
CA ILE A 906 29.14 -10.90 1.11
C ILE A 906 29.83 -12.05 0.35
N ASP A 907 30.45 -12.98 1.08
CA ASP A 907 31.14 -14.13 0.49
C ASP A 907 30.12 -15.06 -0.18
N TYR A 908 29.00 -15.34 0.51
CA TYR A 908 27.88 -16.11 -0.05
C TYR A 908 27.38 -15.56 -1.40
N THR A 909 27.05 -14.26 -1.51
CA THR A 909 26.56 -13.71 -2.79
C THR A 909 27.65 -13.64 -3.87
N THR A 910 28.92 -13.56 -3.48
CA THR A 910 30.07 -13.67 -4.39
C THR A 910 30.20 -15.10 -4.96
N GLU A 911 30.04 -16.13 -4.12
CA GLU A 911 30.00 -17.53 -4.57
C GLU A 911 28.76 -17.83 -5.42
N ARG A 912 27.58 -17.31 -5.06
CA ARG A 912 26.37 -17.41 -5.91
C ARG A 912 26.57 -16.78 -7.29
N HIS A 913 27.22 -15.62 -7.37
CA HIS A 913 27.54 -14.99 -8.66
C HIS A 913 28.38 -15.90 -9.55
N ALA A 914 29.42 -16.52 -9.02
CA ALA A 914 30.26 -17.47 -9.76
C ALA A 914 29.46 -18.72 -10.19
N ASN A 915 28.76 -19.35 -9.25
CA ASN A 915 28.07 -20.62 -9.47
C ASN A 915 26.86 -20.49 -10.41
N SER A 916 26.16 -19.34 -10.42
CA SER A 916 25.03 -19.10 -11.34
C SER A 916 25.43 -19.17 -12.82
N TRP A 917 26.67 -18.80 -13.19
CA TRP A 917 27.15 -18.97 -14.57
C TRP A 917 27.25 -20.44 -14.97
N GLU A 918 27.79 -21.30 -14.10
CA GLU A 918 27.91 -22.73 -14.35
C GLU A 918 26.53 -23.41 -14.33
N HIS A 919 25.65 -23.07 -13.38
CA HIS A 919 24.30 -23.63 -13.32
C HIS A 919 23.49 -23.31 -14.59
N LEU A 920 23.56 -22.08 -15.11
CA LEU A 920 22.90 -21.70 -16.36
C LEU A 920 23.46 -22.48 -17.57
N ASP A 921 24.77 -22.61 -17.69
CA ASP A 921 25.41 -23.33 -18.80
C ASP A 921 25.10 -24.83 -18.78
N ASN A 922 25.25 -25.47 -17.61
CA ASN A 922 24.96 -26.90 -17.42
C ASN A 922 23.48 -27.22 -17.62
N HIS A 923 22.57 -26.33 -17.20
CA HIS A 923 21.13 -26.56 -17.29
C HIS A 923 20.59 -26.38 -18.72
N PHE A 924 20.99 -25.31 -19.41
CA PHE A 924 20.46 -24.98 -20.74
C PHE A 924 21.36 -25.41 -21.91
N GLY A 925 22.58 -25.91 -21.65
CA GLY A 925 23.53 -26.38 -22.66
C GLY A 925 24.12 -25.25 -23.50
N LEU A 926 24.62 -24.19 -22.83
CA LEU A 926 24.93 -22.91 -23.47
C LEU A 926 26.33 -22.81 -24.11
N GLY A 927 27.16 -23.83 -23.94
CA GLY A 927 28.47 -23.97 -24.60
C GLY A 927 29.60 -23.22 -23.89
N GLY A 928 29.47 -22.95 -22.60
CA GLY A 928 30.41 -22.17 -21.82
C GLY A 928 30.25 -20.67 -22.02
N THR A 929 31.17 -19.92 -21.42
CA THR A 929 31.18 -18.45 -21.45
C THR A 929 32.40 -17.87 -22.17
N GLY A 930 32.34 -16.58 -22.48
CA GLY A 930 33.43 -15.75 -22.96
C GLY A 930 33.17 -14.29 -22.60
N SER A 931 34.14 -13.39 -22.77
CA SER A 931 34.04 -12.00 -22.34
C SER A 931 33.96 -11.00 -23.50
N LEU A 932 33.20 -9.94 -23.28
CA LEU A 932 33.08 -8.77 -24.13
C LEU A 932 33.45 -7.51 -23.34
N GLU A 933 34.25 -6.65 -23.94
CA GLU A 933 34.58 -5.30 -23.48
C GLU A 933 34.04 -4.28 -24.50
N VAL A 934 33.41 -3.20 -24.01
CA VAL A 934 32.97 -2.05 -24.81
C VAL A 934 33.61 -0.77 -24.28
N ASN A 935 34.23 0.00 -25.18
CA ASN A 935 35.05 1.16 -24.85
C ASN A 935 34.66 2.37 -25.71
N ASN A 936 34.55 3.56 -25.12
CA ASN A 936 34.53 4.81 -25.87
C ASN A 936 36.00 5.22 -26.16
N ILE A 937 36.29 5.65 -27.40
CA ILE A 937 37.61 6.16 -27.77
C ILE A 937 38.02 7.40 -26.96
N ASP A 938 37.05 8.18 -26.47
CA ASP A 938 37.27 9.22 -25.48
C ASP A 938 37.19 8.60 -24.06
N PRO A 939 38.29 8.59 -23.28
CA PRO A 939 38.33 7.96 -21.95
C PRO A 939 37.47 8.69 -20.90
N SER A 940 36.88 9.85 -21.24
CA SER A 940 35.86 10.49 -20.41
C SER A 940 34.44 9.94 -20.63
N GLY A 941 34.22 9.11 -21.66
CA GLY A 941 32.89 8.64 -22.05
C GLY A 941 32.04 9.69 -22.78
N THR A 942 32.67 10.80 -23.20
CA THR A 942 32.04 11.88 -23.96
C THR A 942 31.67 11.45 -25.37
N GLY A 943 30.50 11.86 -25.84
CA GLY A 943 30.05 11.74 -27.22
C GLY A 943 29.12 10.56 -27.49
N GLY A 944 29.01 9.62 -26.56
CA GLY A 944 28.05 8.54 -26.58
C GLY A 944 28.29 7.47 -25.53
N GLU A 945 27.33 6.56 -25.45
CA GLU A 945 27.27 5.42 -24.54
C GLU A 945 26.93 4.12 -25.30
N PHE A 946 26.78 3.02 -24.57
CA PHE A 946 26.50 1.70 -25.15
C PHE A 946 25.15 1.17 -24.67
N ILE A 947 24.51 0.36 -25.50
CA ILE A 947 23.45 -0.57 -25.08
C ILE A 947 23.95 -1.98 -25.38
N VAL A 948 24.06 -2.84 -24.37
CA VAL A 948 24.49 -4.25 -24.51
C VAL A 948 23.35 -5.16 -24.10
N ASN A 949 22.83 -5.98 -25.01
CA ASN A 949 21.65 -6.83 -24.78
C ASN A 949 20.45 -6.09 -24.16
N GLY A 950 20.19 -4.86 -24.61
CA GLY A 950 19.12 -4.00 -24.09
C GLY A 950 19.45 -3.24 -22.80
N ILE A 951 20.62 -3.45 -22.19
CA ILE A 951 21.08 -2.73 -21.00
C ILE A 951 21.92 -1.53 -21.41
N THR A 952 21.47 -0.31 -21.08
CA THR A 952 22.29 0.89 -21.24
C THR A 952 23.48 0.86 -20.29
N ILE A 953 24.67 1.18 -20.79
CA ILE A 953 25.90 1.30 -20.03
C ILE A 953 26.06 2.77 -19.60
N SER A 954 25.18 3.23 -18.71
CA SER A 954 25.26 4.52 -18.02
C SER A 954 25.65 4.32 -16.55
N THR A 955 26.22 5.34 -15.90
CA THR A 955 26.44 5.37 -14.45
C THR A 955 25.16 5.33 -13.62
N ASP A 956 24.00 5.55 -14.25
CA ASP A 956 22.67 5.42 -13.65
C ASP A 956 22.16 3.95 -13.67
N THR A 957 22.93 3.03 -14.24
CA THR A 957 22.59 1.60 -14.34
C THR A 957 23.33 0.79 -13.29
N ASP A 958 22.62 -0.15 -12.66
CA ASP A 958 23.13 -1.03 -11.60
C ASP A 958 24.51 -1.62 -11.91
N GLY A 959 25.49 -1.39 -11.04
CA GLY A 959 26.83 -2.00 -11.13
C GLY A 959 27.71 -1.45 -12.27
N VAL A 960 27.23 -0.49 -13.06
CA VAL A 960 27.98 0.19 -14.13
C VAL A 960 28.68 1.42 -13.55
N THR A 961 29.97 1.30 -13.25
CA THR A 961 30.77 2.41 -12.69
C THR A 961 31.33 3.37 -13.74
N SER A 962 31.18 3.07 -15.03
CA SER A 962 31.71 3.87 -16.14
C SER A 962 30.93 3.62 -17.44
N ARG A 963 30.56 4.70 -18.12
CA ARG A 963 30.09 4.70 -19.52
C ARG A 963 31.21 4.78 -20.56
N ALA A 964 32.44 4.98 -20.12
CA ALA A 964 33.62 5.09 -20.99
C ALA A 964 34.26 3.73 -21.29
N SER A 965 34.12 2.76 -20.37
CA SER A 965 34.68 1.41 -20.48
C SER A 965 33.87 0.47 -19.60
N TRP A 966 33.42 -0.65 -20.16
CA TRP A 966 32.66 -1.68 -19.45
C TRP A 966 32.96 -3.06 -20.01
N SER A 967 32.92 -4.08 -19.15
CA SER A 967 33.15 -5.47 -19.53
C SER A 967 32.13 -6.41 -18.89
N GLY A 968 31.73 -7.44 -19.62
CA GLY A 968 30.80 -8.47 -19.14
C GLY A 968 31.13 -9.88 -19.68
N THR A 969 30.63 -10.88 -18.96
CA THR A 969 30.69 -12.30 -19.30
C THR A 969 29.39 -12.71 -19.99
N PHE A 970 29.47 -13.52 -21.05
CA PHE A 970 28.31 -13.93 -21.85
C PHE A 970 28.46 -15.37 -22.31
N PHE A 971 27.35 -16.04 -22.65
CA PHE A 971 27.36 -17.42 -23.13
C PHE A 971 27.70 -17.54 -24.62
N GLN A 972 28.48 -18.55 -24.99
CA GLN A 972 29.00 -18.71 -26.36
C GLN A 972 27.91 -19.05 -27.39
N SER A 973 26.81 -19.68 -26.98
CA SER A 973 25.67 -20.04 -27.86
C SER A 973 24.68 -18.92 -28.14
N LEU A 974 24.75 -17.78 -27.43
CA LEU A 974 23.77 -16.68 -27.56
C LEU A 974 24.39 -15.44 -28.23
N PRO A 975 23.68 -14.81 -29.17
CA PRO A 975 24.16 -13.60 -29.81
C PRO A 975 24.10 -12.42 -28.83
N ILE A 976 25.22 -11.71 -28.66
CA ILE A 976 25.27 -10.43 -27.96
C ILE A 976 24.97 -9.32 -28.97
N THR A 977 24.03 -8.46 -28.63
CA THR A 977 23.75 -7.21 -29.34
C THR A 977 24.46 -6.07 -28.64
N VAL A 978 25.15 -5.22 -29.40
CA VAL A 978 25.86 -4.04 -28.92
C VAL A 978 25.52 -2.86 -29.80
N GLU A 979 24.94 -1.80 -29.24
CA GLU A 979 24.66 -0.54 -29.93
C GLU A 979 25.46 0.62 -29.32
N ALA A 980 26.09 1.43 -30.17
CA ALA A 980 26.78 2.67 -29.79
C ALA A 980 25.85 3.88 -30.01
N VAL A 981 25.31 4.42 -28.92
CA VAL A 981 24.30 5.49 -28.91
C VAL A 981 25.01 6.85 -28.74
N PRO A 982 24.94 7.78 -29.70
CA PRO A 982 25.60 9.07 -29.60
C PRO A 982 24.88 10.05 -28.68
N ASP A 983 25.65 10.88 -27.97
CA ASP A 983 25.14 11.98 -27.14
C ASP A 983 24.45 13.07 -27.99
N ALA A 984 23.63 13.90 -27.35
CA ALA A 984 22.99 15.04 -28.00
C ALA A 984 24.04 16.01 -28.60
N GLY A 985 24.03 16.16 -29.94
CA GLY A 985 25.00 16.97 -30.69
C GLY A 985 26.18 16.18 -31.26
N TYR A 986 26.29 14.90 -30.93
CA TYR A 986 27.28 13.98 -31.48
C TYR A 986 26.64 13.04 -32.52
N VAL A 987 27.49 12.30 -33.23
CA VAL A 987 27.11 11.15 -34.06
C VAL A 987 28.12 10.01 -33.85
N PHE A 988 27.63 8.78 -33.96
CA PHE A 988 28.48 7.61 -34.08
C PHE A 988 29.22 7.64 -35.43
N ASP A 989 30.50 7.30 -35.41
CA ASP A 989 31.42 7.52 -36.54
C ASP A 989 32.23 6.27 -36.90
N GLY A 990 31.88 5.11 -36.33
CA GLY A 990 32.45 3.79 -36.63
C GLY A 990 33.21 3.16 -35.46
N TRP A 991 33.32 1.83 -35.47
CA TRP A 991 34.11 1.08 -34.48
C TRP A 991 35.60 1.12 -34.86
N VAL A 992 36.49 1.42 -33.92
CA VAL A 992 37.94 1.53 -34.13
C VAL A 992 38.51 0.21 -34.65
N GLY A 993 39.38 0.30 -35.66
CA GLY A 993 39.91 -0.87 -36.37
C GLY A 993 38.93 -1.50 -37.37
N THR A 994 37.71 -0.96 -37.53
CA THR A 994 36.71 -1.48 -38.49
C THR A 994 36.07 -0.38 -39.34
N ALA A 995 35.61 -0.79 -40.53
CA ALA A 995 34.78 0.04 -41.41
C ALA A 995 33.28 -0.19 -41.17
N VAL A 996 32.90 -0.78 -40.03
CA VAL A 996 31.51 -0.93 -39.62
C VAL A 996 31.02 0.44 -39.13
N THR A 997 30.30 1.14 -40.00
CA THR A 997 29.61 2.40 -39.68
C THR A 997 28.21 2.18 -39.11
N ASN A 998 27.78 0.94 -38.90
CA ASN A 998 26.56 0.63 -38.17
C ASN A 998 26.81 0.81 -36.67
N SER A 999 25.97 1.59 -35.99
CA SER A 999 26.01 1.73 -34.53
C SER A 999 25.71 0.41 -33.83
N SER A 1000 24.91 -0.47 -34.44
CA SER A 1000 24.54 -1.78 -33.90
C SER A 1000 25.37 -2.93 -34.51
N ILE A 1001 25.86 -3.83 -33.66
CA ILE A 1001 26.52 -5.10 -34.02
C ILE A 1001 25.84 -6.24 -33.27
N SER A 1002 25.71 -7.39 -33.92
CA SER A 1002 25.39 -8.67 -33.29
C SER A 1002 26.59 -9.61 -33.46
N LEU A 1003 27.06 -10.22 -32.36
CA LEU A 1003 28.25 -11.08 -32.34
C LEU A 1003 28.09 -12.25 -31.35
N PHE A 1004 29.03 -13.20 -31.37
CA PHE A 1004 29.14 -14.26 -30.36
C PHE A 1004 30.53 -14.20 -29.72
N VAL A 1005 30.64 -14.48 -28.42
CA VAL A 1005 31.93 -14.65 -27.72
C VAL A 1005 32.45 -16.08 -27.86
N GLY A 1006 33.76 -16.24 -27.63
CA GLY A 1006 34.42 -17.55 -27.51
C GLY A 1006 35.50 -17.48 -26.43
N GLU A 1007 36.44 -18.44 -26.44
CA GLU A 1007 37.57 -18.49 -25.49
C GLU A 1007 38.45 -17.23 -25.49
N ALA A 1008 38.52 -16.52 -26.62
CA ALA A 1008 39.25 -15.27 -26.75
C ALA A 1008 38.34 -14.06 -26.45
N PRO A 1009 38.71 -13.16 -25.51
CA PRO A 1009 37.98 -11.93 -25.24
C PRO A 1009 37.79 -11.05 -26.47
N ILE A 1010 36.60 -10.48 -26.61
CA ILE A 1010 36.28 -9.50 -27.65
C ILE A 1010 36.31 -8.10 -27.04
N SER A 1011 36.98 -7.16 -27.71
CA SER A 1011 36.98 -5.74 -27.33
C SER A 1011 36.48 -4.89 -28.50
N LEU A 1012 35.42 -4.12 -28.27
CA LEU A 1012 34.85 -3.17 -29.22
C LEU A 1012 35.12 -1.75 -28.72
N THR A 1013 35.73 -0.91 -29.55
CA THR A 1013 35.89 0.52 -29.23
C THR A 1013 35.07 1.38 -30.19
N ALA A 1014 34.10 2.15 -29.71
CA ALA A 1014 33.33 3.09 -30.53
C ALA A 1014 34.04 4.45 -30.65
N ARG A 1015 33.96 5.06 -31.83
CA ARG A 1015 34.29 6.48 -32.04
C ARG A 1015 33.01 7.29 -32.19
N PHE A 1016 32.90 8.32 -31.38
CA PHE A 1016 31.91 9.39 -31.52
C PHE A 1016 32.60 10.70 -31.90
N ARG A 1017 31.87 11.59 -32.57
CA ARG A 1017 32.33 12.96 -32.86
C ARG A 1017 31.16 13.95 -32.81
N LEU A 1018 31.46 15.24 -32.70
CA LEU A 1018 30.45 16.28 -32.92
C LEU A 1018 29.85 16.17 -34.33
N ALA A 1019 28.55 16.43 -34.45
CA ALA A 1019 27.82 16.25 -35.70
C ALA A 1019 28.34 17.16 -36.84
N ASP A 1020 28.88 18.34 -36.52
CA ASP A 1020 29.46 19.32 -37.44
C ASP A 1020 30.96 19.10 -37.72
N ALA A 1021 31.66 18.29 -36.91
CA ALA A 1021 33.02 17.87 -37.18
C ALA A 1021 33.08 16.95 -38.43
N PRO A 1022 34.15 16.99 -39.23
CA PRO A 1022 34.28 16.11 -40.39
C PRO A 1022 34.32 14.63 -39.95
N ALA A 1023 33.66 13.76 -40.72
CA ALA A 1023 33.68 12.31 -40.51
C ALA A 1023 35.11 11.77 -40.56
N TYR A 1024 35.47 10.87 -39.64
CA TYR A 1024 36.83 10.36 -39.54
C TYR A 1024 37.24 9.72 -40.85
N GLN A 1025 38.30 10.28 -41.44
CA GLN A 1025 39.01 9.65 -42.54
C GLN A 1025 40.09 8.81 -41.86
N PRO A 1026 39.91 7.48 -41.71
CA PRO A 1026 40.95 6.64 -41.12
C PRO A 1026 42.27 6.89 -41.82
N THR A 1027 43.35 7.00 -41.05
CA THR A 1027 44.68 7.25 -41.62
C THR A 1027 45.08 6.05 -42.49
N GLY A 1028 46.05 6.24 -43.37
CA GLY A 1028 46.48 5.17 -44.28
C GLY A 1028 46.75 3.85 -43.55
N TYR A 1029 47.44 3.87 -42.40
CA TYR A 1029 47.72 2.67 -41.62
C TYR A 1029 46.46 1.97 -41.06
N GLU A 1030 45.45 2.73 -40.62
CA GLU A 1030 44.19 2.17 -40.15
C GLU A 1030 43.37 1.60 -41.31
N GLN A 1031 43.28 2.33 -42.43
CA GLN A 1031 42.62 1.87 -43.66
C GLN A 1031 43.12 0.50 -44.10
N TRP A 1032 44.34 0.10 -43.76
CA TRP A 1032 44.89 -1.20 -44.13
C TRP A 1032 44.50 -2.38 -43.21
N GLN A 1033 44.01 -2.14 -41.99
CA GLN A 1033 43.69 -3.22 -41.05
C GLN A 1033 42.58 -4.13 -41.62
N LEU A 1034 42.68 -5.44 -41.42
CA LEU A 1034 41.84 -6.42 -42.13
C LEU A 1034 40.34 -6.27 -41.83
N ALA A 1035 39.98 -5.79 -40.63
CA ALA A 1035 38.60 -5.50 -40.24
C ALA A 1035 38.06 -4.15 -40.77
N ASN A 1036 38.90 -3.31 -41.38
CA ASN A 1036 38.48 -2.10 -42.10
C ASN A 1036 37.92 -2.38 -43.51
N TYR A 1037 37.60 -3.65 -43.83
CA TYR A 1037 36.99 -4.02 -45.10
C TYR A 1037 35.84 -5.02 -44.92
N SER A 1038 34.72 -4.76 -45.59
CA SER A 1038 33.83 -5.84 -46.04
C SER A 1038 34.53 -6.59 -47.18
N VAL A 1039 34.17 -7.86 -47.41
CA VAL A 1039 34.76 -8.70 -48.47
C VAL A 1039 34.68 -8.02 -49.86
N GLN A 1040 33.69 -7.17 -50.10
CA GLN A 1040 33.58 -6.38 -51.33
C GLN A 1040 34.54 -5.18 -51.40
N HIS A 1041 34.85 -4.49 -50.29
CA HIS A 1041 35.75 -3.34 -50.31
C HIS A 1041 37.23 -3.71 -50.54
N ILE A 1042 37.63 -4.96 -50.28
CA ILE A 1042 38.99 -5.48 -50.61
C ILE A 1042 39.26 -5.43 -52.13
N LEU A 1043 38.20 -5.41 -52.95
CA LEU A 1043 38.25 -5.51 -54.41
C LEU A 1043 38.19 -4.15 -55.12
N GLY A 1044 38.51 -3.05 -54.44
CA GLY A 1044 38.61 -1.72 -55.07
C GLY A 1044 39.90 -1.57 -55.90
N ASP A 1045 39.77 -1.33 -57.22
CA ASP A 1045 40.84 -1.33 -58.22
C ASP A 1045 41.85 -0.15 -58.14
N GLY A 1046 42.33 0.19 -56.94
CA GLY A 1046 43.42 1.13 -56.71
C GLY A 1046 44.79 0.53 -57.02
N ALA A 1047 45.32 0.80 -58.22
CA ALA A 1047 46.67 0.42 -58.63
C ALA A 1047 47.70 1.50 -58.30
N ALA A 1048 48.88 1.11 -57.79
CA ALA A 1048 49.96 2.04 -57.46
C ALA A 1048 50.59 2.70 -58.71
N SER A 1049 50.88 4.00 -58.60
CA SER A 1049 51.39 4.84 -59.70
C SER A 1049 52.77 4.41 -60.22
N ALA A 1050 53.03 4.64 -61.50
CA ALA A 1050 54.24 4.20 -62.21
C ALA A 1050 55.58 4.71 -61.62
N ASP A 1051 55.57 5.83 -60.89
CA ASP A 1051 56.77 6.44 -60.30
C ASP A 1051 57.18 5.84 -58.93
N ALA A 1052 56.50 4.77 -58.49
CA ALA A 1052 56.87 4.04 -57.27
C ALA A 1052 58.27 3.38 -57.40
N PRO A 1053 59.07 3.30 -56.31
CA PRO A 1053 60.35 2.59 -56.33
C PRO A 1053 60.24 1.16 -56.88
N SER A 1054 61.28 0.73 -57.60
CA SER A 1054 61.26 -0.51 -58.41
C SER A 1054 60.86 -1.74 -57.59
N GLY A 1055 59.65 -2.25 -57.86
CA GLY A 1055 59.06 -3.38 -57.16
C GLY A 1055 57.53 -3.33 -57.10
N TYR A 1056 56.93 -2.12 -57.10
CA TYR A 1056 55.52 -1.93 -56.70
C TYR A 1056 54.59 -1.28 -57.72
N ALA A 1057 55.08 -0.85 -58.89
CA ALA A 1057 54.24 -0.26 -59.93
C ALA A 1057 53.22 -1.27 -60.49
N GLY A 1058 51.92 -0.93 -60.48
CA GLY A 1058 50.86 -1.77 -61.03
C GLY A 1058 50.35 -2.91 -60.14
N MET A 1059 50.80 -3.01 -58.88
CA MET A 1059 50.15 -3.88 -57.90
C MET A 1059 48.88 -3.22 -57.35
N SER A 1060 47.86 -4.02 -57.02
CA SER A 1060 46.73 -3.57 -56.22
C SER A 1060 47.15 -3.45 -54.75
N ASN A 1061 46.46 -2.58 -54.01
CA ASN A 1061 46.75 -2.34 -52.60
C ASN A 1061 46.87 -3.64 -51.77
N PHE A 1062 45.92 -4.57 -51.89
CA PHE A 1062 45.88 -5.83 -51.15
C PHE A 1062 47.19 -6.65 -51.20
N LEU A 1063 47.89 -6.66 -52.35
CA LEU A 1063 49.14 -7.41 -52.54
C LEU A 1063 50.33 -6.85 -51.73
N LEU A 1064 50.31 -5.56 -51.37
CA LEU A 1064 51.33 -4.93 -50.56
C LEU A 1064 51.21 -5.27 -49.07
N TYR A 1065 49.99 -5.51 -48.58
CA TYR A 1065 49.71 -5.62 -47.16
C TYR A 1065 49.66 -7.07 -46.63
N ALA A 1066 49.14 -8.01 -47.43
CA ALA A 1066 48.78 -9.35 -46.95
C ALA A 1066 49.93 -10.25 -46.46
N PHE A 1067 51.21 -9.91 -46.72
CA PHE A 1067 52.32 -10.87 -46.52
C PHE A 1067 53.58 -10.37 -45.79
N GLY A 1068 53.74 -9.08 -45.50
CA GLY A 1068 54.81 -8.56 -44.62
C GLY A 1068 56.23 -9.07 -44.92
N ILE A 1069 56.56 -9.29 -46.20
CA ILE A 1069 57.68 -10.17 -46.60
C ILE A 1069 59.03 -9.56 -46.24
N ASN A 1070 59.76 -10.24 -45.35
CA ASN A 1070 61.14 -9.90 -45.06
C ASN A 1070 62.05 -10.31 -46.23
N LEU A 1071 62.71 -9.32 -46.84
CA LEU A 1071 63.64 -9.49 -47.97
C LEU A 1071 64.84 -10.42 -47.69
N SER A 1072 65.10 -10.78 -46.42
CA SER A 1072 66.15 -11.75 -46.07
C SER A 1072 65.72 -13.22 -46.13
N ASP A 1073 64.53 -13.55 -46.62
CA ASP A 1073 64.03 -14.94 -46.73
C ASP A 1073 64.66 -15.76 -47.89
N GLY A 1074 65.31 -15.09 -48.84
CA GLY A 1074 66.03 -15.71 -49.95
C GLY A 1074 65.16 -16.19 -51.13
N LEU A 1075 63.85 -15.96 -51.11
CA LEU A 1075 62.94 -16.34 -52.19
C LEU A 1075 63.05 -15.39 -53.41
N THR A 1076 62.71 -15.89 -54.60
CA THR A 1076 62.51 -15.06 -55.80
C THR A 1076 61.07 -14.56 -55.90
N ASP A 1077 60.85 -13.49 -56.66
CA ASP A 1077 59.52 -12.86 -56.77
C ASP A 1077 58.49 -13.75 -57.46
N ALA A 1078 58.93 -14.67 -58.34
CA ALA A 1078 58.07 -15.70 -58.92
C ALA A 1078 57.60 -16.74 -57.88
N GLU A 1079 58.48 -17.15 -56.96
CA GLU A 1079 58.14 -18.08 -55.88
C GLU A 1079 57.22 -17.44 -54.84
N ARG A 1080 57.41 -16.15 -54.55
CA ARG A 1080 56.48 -15.35 -53.71
C ARG A 1080 55.09 -15.25 -54.35
N LEU A 1081 55.03 -14.97 -55.65
CA LEU A 1081 53.76 -14.89 -56.41
C LEU A 1081 52.99 -16.21 -56.42
N GLU A 1082 53.68 -17.34 -56.63
CA GLU A 1082 53.03 -18.66 -56.68
C GLU A 1082 52.60 -19.14 -55.28
N ARG A 1083 53.37 -18.80 -54.23
CA ARG A 1083 53.01 -19.08 -52.84
C ARG A 1083 51.74 -18.33 -52.41
N ALA A 1084 51.54 -17.10 -52.89
CA ALA A 1084 50.32 -16.33 -52.63
C ALA A 1084 49.09 -16.90 -53.36
N ARG A 1085 49.24 -17.43 -54.58
CA ARG A 1085 48.15 -18.04 -55.36
C ARG A 1085 47.52 -19.25 -54.68
N LEU A 1086 48.32 -20.11 -54.05
CA LEU A 1086 47.85 -21.34 -53.42
C LEU A 1086 46.89 -21.13 -52.24
N SER A 1087 46.93 -19.96 -51.58
CA SER A 1087 46.07 -19.66 -50.43
C SER A 1087 44.68 -19.12 -50.78
N ILE A 1088 44.42 -18.73 -52.02
CA ILE A 1088 43.16 -18.08 -52.44
C ILE A 1088 42.10 -19.10 -52.91
N GLN A 1089 42.49 -20.31 -53.31
CA GLN A 1089 41.64 -21.29 -53.99
C GLN A 1089 40.67 -22.12 -53.10
N MET A 1090 40.13 -21.55 -52.02
CA MET A 1090 39.19 -22.26 -51.11
C MET A 1090 37.86 -21.54 -50.80
N LEU A 1091 37.45 -20.52 -51.56
CA LEU A 1091 36.22 -19.74 -51.24
C LEU A 1091 35.15 -19.62 -52.35
N ASP A 1092 35.36 -20.14 -53.57
CA ASP A 1092 34.39 -20.04 -54.67
C ASP A 1092 33.66 -21.37 -54.98
N SER A 1093 32.51 -21.62 -54.33
CA SER A 1093 31.40 -22.48 -54.84
C SER A 1093 30.19 -22.49 -53.89
N ALA A 1094 29.12 -21.76 -54.24
CA ALA A 1094 27.88 -21.71 -53.44
C ALA A 1094 26.94 -22.91 -53.72
N LEU A 1095 27.25 -24.09 -53.17
CA LEU A 1095 26.39 -25.28 -53.21
C LEU A 1095 25.50 -25.36 -51.97
N TRP A 1096 24.18 -25.22 -52.10
CA TRP A 1096 23.24 -25.35 -50.98
C TRP A 1096 22.58 -26.74 -50.94
N LEU A 1097 23.04 -27.57 -50.00
CA LEU A 1097 22.41 -28.85 -49.66
C LEU A 1097 21.36 -28.63 -48.56
N GLY A 1098 20.13 -28.31 -48.96
CA GLY A 1098 19.00 -28.26 -48.02
C GLY A 1098 18.53 -29.68 -47.68
N TYR A 1099 18.23 -29.95 -46.41
CA TYR A 1099 17.48 -31.14 -46.01
C TYR A 1099 16.13 -30.74 -45.42
N THR A 1100 15.16 -31.65 -45.45
CA THR A 1100 13.86 -31.50 -44.82
C THR A 1100 13.44 -32.84 -44.26
N ARG A 1101 13.20 -32.91 -42.94
CA ARG A 1101 12.59 -34.08 -42.29
C ARG A 1101 11.17 -34.25 -42.83
N LEU A 1102 10.73 -35.48 -43.08
CA LEU A 1102 9.35 -35.76 -43.50
C LEU A 1102 8.43 -36.10 -42.32
N ASN A 1103 9.02 -36.28 -41.13
CA ASN A 1103 8.45 -36.80 -39.90
C ASN A 1103 9.52 -36.68 -38.77
N ASP A 1104 9.14 -36.93 -37.53
CA ASP A 1104 9.94 -36.56 -36.35
C ASP A 1104 10.97 -37.61 -35.88
N THR A 1105 11.28 -38.62 -36.71
CA THR A 1105 12.38 -39.56 -36.46
C THR A 1105 13.66 -39.11 -37.16
N TYR A 1106 14.82 -39.59 -36.69
CA TYR A 1106 16.13 -39.25 -37.26
C TYR A 1106 16.45 -39.99 -38.56
N ASP A 1107 15.58 -40.90 -39.00
CA ASP A 1107 15.88 -41.95 -39.99
C ASP A 1107 15.33 -41.69 -41.41
N ASP A 1108 14.50 -40.66 -41.63
CA ASP A 1108 13.92 -40.33 -42.95
C ASP A 1108 14.08 -38.83 -43.28
N VAL A 1109 15.23 -38.51 -43.88
CA VAL A 1109 15.67 -37.14 -44.21
C VAL A 1109 15.67 -36.94 -45.72
N ARG A 1110 14.78 -36.08 -46.24
CA ARG A 1110 14.79 -35.71 -47.66
C ARG A 1110 15.81 -34.61 -47.93
N TYR A 1111 16.96 -34.99 -48.46
CA TYR A 1111 17.89 -34.05 -49.09
C TYR A 1111 17.29 -33.50 -50.39
N THR A 1112 17.30 -32.17 -50.54
CA THR A 1112 16.82 -31.45 -51.73
C THR A 1112 17.91 -30.52 -52.22
N LEU A 1113 18.58 -30.89 -53.31
CA LEU A 1113 19.56 -30.03 -53.95
C LEU A 1113 18.85 -28.88 -54.67
N LYS A 1114 19.19 -27.63 -54.32
CA LYS A 1114 18.74 -26.42 -55.03
C LYS A 1114 19.95 -25.67 -55.58
N VAL A 1115 19.95 -25.47 -56.90
CA VAL A 1115 20.95 -24.64 -57.58
C VAL A 1115 20.26 -23.33 -57.98
N ALA A 1116 20.82 -22.20 -57.53
CA ALA A 1116 20.35 -20.89 -57.94
C ALA A 1116 20.79 -20.59 -59.39
N SER A 1117 19.87 -20.11 -60.22
CA SER A 1117 20.17 -19.72 -61.61
C SER A 1117 20.79 -18.31 -61.74
N SER A 1118 20.68 -17.51 -60.69
CA SER A 1118 21.21 -16.14 -60.56
C SER A 1118 21.31 -15.79 -59.06
N LEU A 1119 22.21 -14.88 -58.71
CA LEU A 1119 22.35 -14.32 -57.35
C LEU A 1119 21.85 -12.86 -57.24
N ALA A 1120 21.31 -12.29 -58.32
CA ALA A 1120 20.62 -11.00 -58.29
C ALA A 1120 19.11 -11.19 -58.11
N ALA A 1121 18.45 -10.33 -57.33
CA ALA A 1121 17.02 -10.41 -57.09
C ALA A 1121 16.18 -9.99 -58.32
N PRO A 1122 15.05 -10.66 -58.61
CA PRO A 1122 14.49 -11.83 -57.93
C PRO A 1122 15.16 -13.15 -58.34
N ILE A 1123 15.50 -14.00 -57.36
CA ILE A 1123 16.14 -15.30 -57.59
C ILE A 1123 15.11 -16.32 -58.07
N ILE A 1124 15.40 -17.01 -59.17
CA ILE A 1124 14.56 -18.09 -59.73
C ILE A 1124 15.14 -19.45 -59.35
N TRP A 1125 14.35 -20.24 -58.62
CA TRP A 1125 14.70 -21.58 -58.14
C TRP A 1125 14.05 -22.67 -58.99
N ASN A 1126 14.82 -23.68 -59.38
CA ASN A 1126 14.32 -24.91 -59.99
C ASN A 1126 14.37 -26.08 -58.99
N THR A 1127 13.42 -27.01 -59.07
CA THR A 1127 13.29 -28.14 -58.13
C THR A 1127 13.89 -29.42 -58.70
N ALA A 1128 14.87 -30.00 -58.00
CA ALA A 1128 15.41 -31.33 -58.31
C ALA A 1128 14.50 -32.47 -57.84
N THR A 1129 14.66 -33.67 -58.41
CA THR A 1129 13.86 -34.88 -58.08
C THR A 1129 14.69 -35.90 -57.25
N ASN A 1130 14.01 -36.68 -56.41
CA ASN A 1130 14.58 -37.52 -55.32
C ASN A 1130 15.70 -38.53 -55.70
N GLY A 1131 16.60 -38.86 -54.75
CA GLY A 1131 17.16 -40.22 -54.65
C GLY A 1131 18.46 -40.52 -53.86
N ILE A 1132 18.36 -40.81 -52.54
CA ILE A 1132 19.07 -41.89 -51.77
C ILE A 1132 20.63 -41.80 -51.55
N ASP A 1133 21.15 -42.53 -50.56
CA ASP A 1133 22.41 -42.33 -49.80
C ASP A 1133 23.73 -43.03 -50.24
N LEU A 1134 24.83 -42.25 -50.18
CA LEU A 1134 26.14 -42.45 -49.47
C LEU A 1134 27.14 -43.63 -49.72
N ASP A 1135 28.22 -43.32 -50.50
CA ASP A 1135 29.67 -43.73 -50.42
C ASP A 1135 30.01 -45.29 -50.50
N PRO A 1136 31.19 -45.90 -50.16
CA PRO A 1136 32.48 -45.34 -49.70
C PRO A 1136 33.87 -45.84 -50.19
N VAL A 1137 34.90 -45.06 -49.77
CA VAL A 1137 36.38 -45.31 -49.75
C VAL A 1137 37.16 -45.10 -51.08
N ALA A 1138 38.45 -44.69 -50.99
CA ALA A 1138 39.28 -44.24 -52.12
C ALA A 1138 40.75 -44.70 -52.01
N LEU A 1139 41.51 -44.61 -53.12
CA LEU A 1139 42.94 -44.26 -53.12
C LEU A 1139 43.43 -43.65 -54.46
N THR A 1140 44.55 -42.94 -54.37
CA THR A 1140 45.24 -42.07 -55.35
C THR A 1140 45.54 -42.63 -56.74
N ASN A 1141 45.29 -41.83 -57.79
CA ASN A 1141 46.37 -41.18 -58.57
C ASN A 1141 45.85 -40.07 -59.52
N ILE A 1142 46.71 -39.11 -59.86
CA ILE A 1142 46.39 -37.96 -60.75
C ILE A 1142 46.66 -38.33 -62.21
N LEU A 1143 45.75 -37.98 -63.14
CA LEU A 1143 46.02 -37.85 -64.57
C LEU A 1143 44.98 -36.96 -65.27
N ASP A 1144 45.41 -35.74 -65.61
CA ASP A 1144 44.73 -34.65 -66.36
C ASP A 1144 43.46 -34.00 -65.77
N ALA A 1145 42.85 -33.08 -66.53
CA ALA A 1145 42.46 -31.74 -66.06
C ALA A 1145 41.00 -31.33 -66.36
N SER A 1146 40.13 -32.26 -66.79
CA SER A 1146 38.70 -31.98 -67.01
C SER A 1146 37.74 -32.95 -66.32
N THR A 1147 38.22 -33.76 -65.37
CA THR A 1147 37.38 -34.69 -64.59
C THR A 1147 37.79 -34.64 -63.12
N TRP A 1148 36.83 -34.46 -62.21
CA TRP A 1148 37.04 -34.49 -60.76
C TRP A 1148 36.29 -35.67 -60.14
N TYR A 1149 36.89 -36.34 -59.15
CA TYR A 1149 36.28 -37.41 -58.38
C TYR A 1149 36.28 -37.05 -56.89
N TYR A 1150 35.11 -37.13 -56.25
CA TYR A 1150 34.94 -36.92 -54.81
C TYR A 1150 34.51 -38.22 -54.12
N LYS A 1151 34.75 -38.31 -52.80
CA LYS A 1151 34.45 -39.45 -51.92
C LYS A 1151 34.22 -38.94 -50.50
N VAL A 1152 33.21 -39.43 -49.81
CA VAL A 1152 32.52 -38.78 -48.67
C VAL A 1152 32.30 -39.77 -47.52
N ARG A 1153 33.39 -40.19 -46.85
CA ARG A 1153 33.38 -41.32 -45.90
C ARG A 1153 32.55 -41.00 -44.66
N LEU A 1154 31.57 -41.85 -44.36
CA LEU A 1154 30.86 -41.87 -43.08
C LEU A 1154 31.26 -43.08 -42.20
N SER A 1155 30.92 -42.95 -40.91
CA SER A 1155 31.13 -43.92 -39.82
C SER A 1155 29.86 -44.78 -39.65
N LYS A 1156 29.82 -46.02 -39.15
CA LYS A 1156 30.72 -46.92 -38.38
C LYS A 1156 30.31 -48.35 -38.87
N ASP A 1157 31.15 -49.33 -39.22
CA ASP A 1157 32.05 -50.10 -38.36
C ASP A 1157 33.01 -51.00 -39.19
N ASN A 1158 34.26 -50.56 -39.35
CA ASN A 1158 35.45 -51.39 -39.66
C ASN A 1158 35.50 -52.12 -41.06
N PRO A 1159 36.44 -53.04 -41.38
CA PRO A 1159 37.49 -52.75 -42.38
C PRO A 1159 37.37 -53.47 -43.75
N ASP A 1160 38.35 -53.21 -44.63
CA ASP A 1160 38.70 -53.97 -45.85
C ASP A 1160 37.81 -53.85 -47.12
N HIS A 1161 37.37 -52.62 -47.40
CA HIS A 1161 37.50 -51.92 -48.70
C HIS A 1161 37.23 -52.70 -50.04
N GLU A 1162 36.06 -52.48 -50.66
CA GLU A 1162 35.90 -52.43 -52.13
C GLU A 1162 35.21 -51.11 -52.54
N MET A 1163 35.48 -50.59 -53.75
CA MET A 1163 35.15 -49.21 -54.17
C MET A 1163 34.25 -49.17 -55.43
N ARG A 1164 33.44 -48.10 -55.59
CA ARG A 1164 32.70 -47.79 -56.83
C ARG A 1164 32.70 -46.28 -57.15
N PHE A 1165 32.37 -45.94 -58.39
CA PHE A 1165 32.55 -44.60 -58.98
C PHE A 1165 31.28 -44.10 -59.69
N PHE A 1166 31.11 -42.78 -59.76
CA PHE A 1166 30.15 -42.09 -60.63
C PHE A 1166 30.87 -41.22 -61.67
N LYS A 1167 30.15 -40.81 -62.73
CA LYS A 1167 30.65 -39.94 -63.81
C LYS A 1167 29.55 -38.96 -64.21
N LEU A 1168 29.91 -37.71 -64.45
CA LEU A 1168 29.09 -36.69 -65.10
C LEU A 1168 29.86 -36.09 -66.29
N GLU A 1169 29.14 -35.73 -67.34
CA GLU A 1169 29.69 -35.06 -68.53
C GLU A 1169 28.94 -33.74 -68.73
N ALA A 1170 29.69 -32.64 -68.87
CA ALA A 1170 29.14 -31.35 -69.27
C ALA A 1170 29.45 -31.12 -70.75
N ILE A 1171 28.42 -30.89 -71.57
CA ILE A 1171 28.57 -30.46 -72.96
C ILE A 1171 28.67 -28.92 -72.95
N PRO A 1172 29.67 -28.32 -73.60
CA PRO A 1172 29.72 -26.86 -73.73
C PRO A 1172 28.74 -26.38 -74.79
N GLU A 1173 27.83 -25.47 -74.42
CA GLU A 1173 27.25 -24.55 -75.38
C GLU A 1173 28.24 -23.40 -75.65
N GLN A 1174 28.33 -22.97 -76.91
CA GLN A 1174 29.04 -21.78 -77.35
C GLN A 1174 28.30 -21.16 -78.55
N PRO A 1175 28.37 -19.83 -78.75
CA PRO A 1175 28.47 -18.75 -77.76
C PRO A 1175 27.16 -17.94 -77.63
#